data_AF-A0A9E6PG52-F1
#
_entry.id   AF-A0A9E6PG52-F1
#
_cell.length_a   1.000
_cell.length_b   1.000
_cell.length_c   1.000
_cell.angle_alpha   90.00
_cell.angle_beta   90.00
_cell.angle_gamma   90.00
#
_symmetry.space_group_name_H-M   'P 1'
#
loop_
_entity.id
_entity.type
_entity.pdbx_description
1 polymer ?
#
loop_
_entity_poly.entity_id
_entity_poly.type
_entity_poly.pdbx_seq_one_letter_code
_entity_poly.pdbx_strand_id
1 'polypeptide(L)'
;MNDLAPDLPLPDSAPTPDSISQPRAFDLSQPEPRERRPFSDLTLFIPGMTTPVQGFDGGINLAALDNHREKGLLCLLDPYQEMNELDFIELFCRDTLVPVGTHTVSWTEAEKGLQIPFYIPRTRLPDGSVEPVFFKVTRVTGGNPEETRRFKLKVDTVRPGGRNPVASTFQNENLAKPIFPRDLIDFGVGEGDIGTPVPVTIDFYPVEDLPANTHRAPRDRIRLSIGGVIIEHRVTDGEGAPNNRDPIDVMVNTGDWKKVGSGSHVCEYEVIDEVGNYSDGWSPAQILEVRLDDGAEPLLPEAYVEESNEDDILDADKLDGKEATIVIAVTREDYVQGDILRVKVAGRTTDNITVIRSYEQPVTIIGRAAKVPWPFIDIQPLINGRAEISYERIRAGMPNRRSRSVLVGVIGTPVSPGLPAPVVHDAPGNILPPDVQYLTVDVLPYLGQDHDDRVVLILEGTRANGSSYYRELTDRAGSDDQKVTFRLLNGPGGEIAELEGGTLRLYYQVTNTEGTRTSDDIDLDVGDPVASLPEPFLEEAPPPDYVFDPALSPFDLKVLVRKHPDIQANDTVTVHFEGTAPGGSFTPAPIKVIGGWIGVDLPYTIPRQYVIANLDRSASVYYTVERENSRRRLSHAVPLRVGSALDLPVAYIYQSTVTGPDTATINPMQVVNPPVVSIRVKYDGMQASDDIKLYWIGRPGLGTPEIPAKPGAASADEVDFTLSDNRAVAANLGHSLTVYYEVTRGGKTTKSAELTVKVMNFEEIPGGNPLKGLVSVPEATNGVIDTARAHRVHIKAWPFKRAGQALWIYLRGTIDLTLRNGTPVSGDELNREIEHSIPSDYLGSLADRSSLSVQVLVSLDGSNSLDTATPFEEPSYTVSRAAGIIAHIDVGGSPMNVVLRPDGLRAYVSNYSSDSVSVIDTTTNRVIQTITGLNKPWGLAIHPSGSPLYVSNFGTVGSPSSVTVIDTSTHSIISNINGPISPQGLALNLDGSTLYVAASGFIYAYRSTSPYTRLASIAINHVVGLALSNTGARLYAISNNTPGAMYLIDTQTHTSVAWYRVMASNAYSIACDPHHPRVYVSNRTGSTISIVNTNDYSDVKPLQLDSPPYTAAFHPTQKKAYVALWSPSNSLCVIDTQSEQVLSNISGLNNPMGVAINADGSRAYVTNNNSHSVSVVAL
;
A
#
# COMPACT_ATOMS: atom_id res chain seq x y z
N MET A 1 31.66 -17.64 83.06
CA MET A 1 30.42 -18.41 83.26
C MET A 1 29.99 -18.86 81.88
N ASN A 2 29.74 -20.16 81.74
CA ASN A 2 29.08 -20.85 80.63
C ASN A 2 27.74 -20.13 80.26
N ASP A 3 27.13 -20.23 79.08
CA ASP A 3 26.82 -21.41 78.26
C ASP A 3 26.46 -21.04 76.80
N LEU A 4 26.86 -21.91 75.86
CA LEU A 4 26.14 -22.43 74.67
C LEU A 4 25.20 -21.53 73.82
N ALA A 5 25.68 -21.15 72.63
CA ALA A 5 25.05 -21.42 71.31
C ALA A 5 26.10 -21.13 70.20
N PRO A 6 26.21 -21.92 69.11
CA PRO A 6 27.35 -21.84 68.20
C PRO A 6 27.11 -20.81 67.09
N ASP A 7 27.99 -19.81 67.01
CA ASP A 7 28.08 -18.90 65.88
C ASP A 7 29.38 -19.14 65.10
N LEU A 8 29.21 -19.22 63.78
CA LEU A 8 30.12 -19.71 62.75
C LEU A 8 31.31 -18.78 62.51
N PRO A 9 32.54 -19.29 62.28
CA PRO A 9 33.66 -18.48 61.84
C PRO A 9 33.74 -18.38 60.32
N LEU A 10 34.08 -17.16 59.90
CA LEU A 10 34.43 -16.66 58.56
C LEU A 10 35.27 -17.65 57.72
N PRO A 11 34.98 -17.81 56.42
CA PRO A 11 35.87 -18.49 55.50
C PRO A 11 36.92 -17.54 54.91
N ASP A 12 38.08 -18.15 54.68
CA ASP A 12 39.29 -17.59 54.12
C ASP A 12 39.11 -16.87 52.78
N SER A 13 40.00 -15.90 52.60
CA SER A 13 40.34 -15.16 51.39
C SER A 13 40.14 -15.94 50.09
N ALA A 14 39.42 -15.29 49.18
CA ALA A 14 39.09 -15.71 47.83
C ALA A 14 40.29 -16.26 47.04
N PRO A 15 40.14 -17.41 46.35
CA PRO A 15 40.92 -17.68 45.16
C PRO A 15 40.45 -16.74 44.05
N THR A 16 41.40 -16.06 43.43
CA THR A 16 41.26 -15.34 42.16
C THR A 16 40.46 -16.13 41.12
N PRO A 17 39.42 -15.56 40.47
CA PRO A 17 38.90 -16.12 39.23
C PRO A 17 39.77 -15.65 38.06
N ASP A 18 41.05 -16.07 38.06
CA ASP A 18 41.83 -16.19 36.82
C ASP A 18 41.72 -17.65 36.36
N SER A 19 40.53 -17.99 35.92
CA SER A 19 40.39 -18.93 34.82
C SER A 19 39.46 -18.25 33.83
N ILE A 20 40.05 -17.58 32.84
CA ILE A 20 39.45 -17.52 31.50
C ILE A 20 38.97 -18.94 31.26
N SER A 21 37.65 -19.16 31.29
CA SER A 21 37.07 -20.44 30.96
C SER A 21 37.58 -20.75 29.56
N GLN A 22 38.51 -21.70 29.46
CA GLN A 22 38.81 -22.29 28.18
C GLN A 22 37.46 -22.72 27.60
N PRO A 23 37.16 -22.41 26.32
CA PRO A 23 35.94 -22.88 25.70
C PRO A 23 35.86 -24.38 25.98
N ARG A 24 34.74 -24.85 26.54
CA ARG A 24 34.52 -26.30 26.74
C ARG A 24 34.74 -26.93 25.37
N ALA A 25 35.86 -27.63 25.21
CA ALA A 25 36.11 -28.41 24.01
C ALA A 25 35.10 -29.56 24.05
N PHE A 26 34.01 -29.37 23.32
CA PHE A 26 32.98 -30.36 23.15
C PHE A 26 33.58 -31.48 22.28
N ASP A 27 33.70 -32.70 22.82
CA ASP A 27 34.08 -33.88 22.04
C ASP A 27 32.83 -34.37 21.29
N LEU A 28 32.63 -33.80 20.10
CA LEU A 28 31.45 -34.02 19.26
C LEU A 28 31.59 -35.20 18.30
N SER A 29 32.62 -36.04 18.50
CA SER A 29 32.74 -37.30 17.75
C SER A 29 31.60 -38.28 18.03
N GLN A 30 30.79 -38.03 19.06
CA GLN A 30 29.55 -38.76 19.34
C GLN A 30 28.34 -37.81 19.34
N PRO A 31 27.23 -38.17 18.66
CA PRO A 31 25.96 -37.47 18.85
C PRO A 31 25.57 -37.49 20.33
N GLU A 32 24.82 -36.47 20.78
CA GLU A 32 24.19 -36.59 22.10
C GLU A 32 23.44 -37.93 22.13
N PRO A 33 23.67 -38.79 23.14
CA PRO A 33 23.06 -40.11 23.17
C PRO A 33 21.53 -39.96 23.29
N ARG A 34 20.83 -40.02 22.16
CA ARG A 34 19.38 -40.23 22.13
C ARG A 34 19.12 -41.70 22.42
N GLU A 35 18.19 -41.94 23.33
CA GLU A 35 17.84 -43.29 23.77
C GLU A 35 17.22 -44.09 22.61
N ARG A 36 17.84 -45.21 22.22
CA ARG A 36 17.27 -46.11 21.20
C ARG A 36 16.06 -46.86 21.78
N ARG A 37 14.88 -46.61 21.23
CA ARG A 37 13.61 -47.20 21.66
C ARG A 37 13.07 -48.20 20.63
N PRO A 38 12.15 -49.11 21.01
CA PRO A 38 11.43 -49.93 20.04
C PRO A 38 10.79 -49.05 18.96
N PHE A 39 10.77 -49.52 17.71
CA PHE A 39 10.27 -48.72 16.58
C PHE A 39 8.82 -48.26 16.78
N SER A 40 7.98 -49.11 17.37
CA SER A 40 6.58 -48.79 17.71
C SER A 40 6.42 -47.63 18.69
N ASP A 41 7.43 -47.40 19.53
CA ASP A 41 7.40 -46.45 20.64
C ASP A 41 8.03 -45.10 20.28
N LEU A 42 8.56 -44.98 19.06
CA LEU A 42 9.10 -43.73 18.56
C LEU A 42 8.00 -42.68 18.45
N THR A 43 8.38 -41.43 18.73
CA THR A 43 7.53 -40.25 18.57
C THR A 43 7.90 -39.49 17.30
N LEU A 44 6.95 -38.75 16.73
CA LEU A 44 7.19 -37.84 15.63
C LEU A 44 7.89 -36.59 16.15
N PHE A 45 9.16 -36.40 15.78
CA PHE A 45 9.93 -35.21 16.14
C PHE A 45 9.86 -34.20 14.99
N ILE A 46 9.23 -33.05 15.21
CA ILE A 46 9.13 -31.94 14.26
C ILE A 46 9.68 -30.68 14.94
N PRO A 47 10.76 -30.09 14.42
CA PRO A 47 11.28 -28.83 14.93
C PRO A 47 10.23 -27.71 14.92
N GLY A 48 10.07 -26.99 16.03
CA GLY A 48 9.09 -25.91 16.16
C GLY A 48 7.62 -26.36 16.32
N MET A 49 7.37 -27.66 16.51
CA MET A 49 6.01 -28.17 16.78
C MET A 49 5.51 -27.76 18.17
N THR A 50 4.32 -27.18 18.21
CA THR A 50 3.68 -26.74 19.46
C THR A 50 3.02 -27.91 20.16
N THR A 51 3.33 -28.11 21.44
CA THR A 51 2.70 -29.12 22.30
C THR A 51 2.47 -28.57 23.72
N PRO A 52 1.35 -28.89 24.39
CA PRO A 52 0.23 -29.73 23.94
C PRO A 52 -0.82 -28.97 23.10
N VAL A 53 -1.49 -29.65 22.17
CA VAL A 53 -2.65 -29.16 21.39
C VAL A 53 -3.83 -30.11 21.60
N GLN A 54 -5.02 -29.60 21.92
CA GLN A 54 -6.11 -30.47 22.38
C GLN A 54 -6.66 -31.36 21.26
N GLY A 55 -6.61 -32.67 21.46
CA GLY A 55 -7.10 -33.66 20.50
C GLY A 55 -6.13 -33.97 19.36
N PHE A 56 -4.90 -33.47 19.46
CA PHE A 56 -3.82 -33.66 18.49
C PHE A 56 -2.53 -34.03 19.23
N ASP A 57 -1.59 -34.65 18.51
CA ASP A 57 -0.25 -34.96 19.01
C ASP A 57 0.69 -33.75 18.96
N GLY A 58 0.37 -32.75 18.13
CA GLY A 58 1.10 -31.49 18.03
C GLY A 58 0.48 -30.53 17.03
N GLY A 59 0.81 -29.24 17.19
CA GLY A 59 0.41 -28.14 16.32
C GLY A 59 1.54 -27.70 15.41
N ILE A 60 1.23 -27.47 14.14
CA ILE A 60 2.15 -26.96 13.13
C ILE A 60 1.70 -25.55 12.78
N ASN A 61 2.46 -24.57 13.23
CA ASN A 61 2.23 -23.17 12.94
C ASN A 61 2.85 -22.76 11.60
N LEU A 62 2.59 -21.52 11.17
CA LEU A 62 3.13 -20.98 9.92
C LEU A 62 4.66 -21.01 9.87
N ALA A 63 5.33 -20.70 10.99
CA ALA A 63 6.79 -20.67 11.06
C ALA A 63 7.42 -22.05 10.83
N ALA A 64 6.86 -23.11 11.43
CA ALA A 64 7.33 -24.48 11.25
C ALA A 64 7.22 -24.97 9.80
N LEU A 65 6.21 -24.52 9.05
CA LEU A 65 6.05 -24.83 7.62
C LEU A 65 7.02 -24.06 6.71
N ASP A 66 7.39 -22.83 7.11
CA ASP A 66 8.23 -21.96 6.30
C ASP A 66 9.73 -22.22 6.49
N ASN A 67 10.15 -23.01 7.49
CA ASN A 67 11.56 -23.36 7.73
C ASN A 67 12.26 -23.99 6.50
N HIS A 68 11.53 -24.79 5.69
CA HIS A 68 12.03 -25.38 4.44
C HIS A 68 11.01 -25.23 3.31
N ARG A 69 10.74 -23.99 2.87
CA ARG A 69 9.72 -23.68 1.85
C ARG A 69 9.73 -24.59 0.62
N GLU A 70 10.90 -25.01 0.15
CA GLU A 70 11.05 -25.84 -1.05
C GLU A 70 10.82 -27.34 -0.79
N LYS A 71 11.22 -27.86 0.39
CA LYS A 71 11.12 -29.30 0.73
C LYS A 71 9.83 -29.65 1.49
N GLY A 72 9.23 -28.70 2.21
CA GLY A 72 8.05 -28.89 3.05
C GLY A 72 8.38 -29.03 4.54
N LEU A 73 7.52 -29.68 5.31
CA LEU A 73 7.68 -29.84 6.76
C LEU A 73 8.73 -30.89 7.09
N LEU A 74 9.79 -30.50 7.82
CA LEU A 74 10.82 -31.42 8.31
C LEU A 74 10.27 -32.32 9.42
N CYS A 75 10.42 -33.63 9.25
CA CYS A 75 10.05 -34.67 10.19
C CYS A 75 11.28 -35.55 10.44
N LEU A 76 11.74 -35.64 11.68
CA LEU A 76 12.93 -36.42 12.04
C LEU A 76 12.51 -37.74 12.67
N LEU A 77 13.09 -38.83 12.17
CA LEU A 77 12.99 -40.15 12.76
C LEU A 77 14.16 -40.35 13.73
N ASP A 78 13.85 -40.55 15.01
CA ASP A 78 14.85 -40.87 16.03
C ASP A 78 15.46 -42.27 15.82
N PRO A 79 16.72 -42.50 16.24
CA PRO A 79 17.36 -43.81 16.15
C PRO A 79 16.61 -44.85 16.98
N TYR A 80 16.48 -46.07 16.44
CA TYR A 80 15.65 -47.11 17.02
C TYR A 80 16.44 -48.39 17.38
N GLN A 81 15.83 -49.24 18.21
CA GLN A 81 16.42 -50.51 18.61
C GLN A 81 16.63 -51.42 17.38
N GLU A 82 17.81 -52.02 17.30
CA GLU A 82 18.22 -52.89 16.20
C GLU A 82 18.20 -52.18 14.83
N MET A 83 18.37 -50.86 14.80
CA MET A 83 18.62 -50.10 13.57
C MET A 83 19.87 -50.65 12.87
N ASN A 84 19.70 -51.20 11.67
CA ASN A 84 20.77 -51.80 10.87
C ASN A 84 20.90 -51.09 9.52
N GLU A 85 22.10 -51.15 8.95
CA GLU A 85 22.34 -50.78 7.55
C GLU A 85 21.37 -51.56 6.63
N LEU A 86 20.84 -50.87 5.62
CA LEU A 86 19.85 -51.36 4.64
C LEU A 86 18.43 -51.60 5.17
N ASP A 87 18.11 -51.21 6.41
CA ASP A 87 16.71 -51.09 6.81
C ASP A 87 15.99 -50.09 5.90
N PHE A 88 14.78 -50.42 5.45
CA PHE A 88 14.00 -49.57 4.54
C PHE A 88 12.89 -48.85 5.29
N ILE A 89 12.91 -47.52 5.27
CA ILE A 89 11.98 -46.65 5.99
C ILE A 89 11.05 -45.95 5.01
N GLU A 90 9.77 -45.88 5.37
CA GLU A 90 8.71 -45.18 4.64
C GLU A 90 8.02 -44.19 5.59
N LEU A 91 7.84 -42.93 5.17
CA LEU A 91 7.00 -41.95 5.85
C LEU A 91 5.66 -41.83 5.12
N PHE A 92 4.56 -41.95 5.86
CA PHE A 92 3.20 -41.77 5.35
C PHE A 92 2.56 -40.53 5.96
N CYS A 93 1.75 -39.84 5.16
CA CYS A 93 0.95 -38.70 5.60
C CYS A 93 -0.37 -38.73 4.84
N ARG A 94 -1.49 -38.91 5.57
CA ARG A 94 -2.88 -39.05 5.09
C ARG A 94 -3.16 -40.29 4.25
N ASP A 95 -2.40 -40.51 3.19
CA ASP A 95 -2.44 -41.75 2.39
C ASP A 95 -1.57 -42.81 3.05
N THR A 96 -2.13 -44.01 3.23
CA THR A 96 -1.47 -45.14 3.88
C THR A 96 -0.88 -46.14 2.89
N LEU A 97 -1.08 -45.92 1.58
CA LEU A 97 -0.60 -46.78 0.50
C LEU A 97 0.61 -46.18 -0.21
N VAL A 98 0.65 -44.84 -0.34
CA VAL A 98 1.73 -44.13 -1.01
C VAL A 98 2.55 -43.34 0.02
N PRO A 99 3.82 -43.70 0.27
CA PRO A 99 4.67 -42.93 1.16
C PRO A 99 5.00 -41.56 0.56
N VAL A 100 5.09 -40.55 1.42
CA VAL A 100 5.54 -39.19 1.05
C VAL A 100 7.07 -39.05 1.07
N GLY A 101 7.77 -40.02 1.67
CA GLY A 101 9.24 -40.11 1.63
C GLY A 101 9.71 -41.52 1.95
N THR A 102 10.87 -41.90 1.41
CA THR A 102 11.50 -43.20 1.65
C THR A 102 12.99 -43.03 1.90
N HIS A 103 13.58 -43.88 2.73
CA HIS A 103 15.01 -43.87 3.03
C HIS A 103 15.54 -45.28 3.22
N THR A 104 16.77 -45.56 2.73
CA THR A 104 17.50 -46.77 3.09
C THR A 104 18.55 -46.38 4.13
N VAL A 105 18.52 -46.99 5.30
CA VAL A 105 19.46 -46.68 6.39
C VAL A 105 20.89 -46.96 5.95
N SER A 106 21.73 -45.95 6.04
CA SER A 106 23.16 -46.04 5.76
C SER A 106 23.94 -46.63 6.95
N TRP A 107 25.15 -47.13 6.67
CA TRP A 107 26.04 -47.64 7.71
C TRP A 107 26.30 -46.60 8.81
N THR A 108 26.58 -45.35 8.42
CA THR A 108 26.91 -44.27 9.37
C THR A 108 25.73 -43.96 10.29
N GLU A 109 24.50 -43.94 9.77
CA GLU A 109 23.30 -43.68 10.57
C GLU A 109 23.06 -44.79 11.60
N ALA A 110 23.23 -46.05 11.21
CA ALA A 110 23.07 -47.21 12.11
C ALA A 110 24.17 -47.28 13.18
N GLU A 111 25.44 -47.11 12.78
CA GLU A 111 26.62 -47.19 13.65
C GLU A 111 26.61 -46.05 14.67
N LYS A 112 26.42 -44.80 14.22
CA LYS A 112 26.45 -43.61 15.09
C LYS A 112 25.11 -43.32 15.77
N GLY A 113 24.01 -43.93 15.33
CA GLY A 113 22.67 -43.70 15.88
C GLY A 113 22.14 -42.29 15.58
N LEU A 114 22.22 -41.89 14.32
CA LEU A 114 21.78 -40.56 13.88
C LEU A 114 20.27 -40.52 13.59
N GLN A 115 19.69 -39.33 13.69
CA GLN A 115 18.31 -39.09 13.24
C GLN A 115 18.27 -39.05 11.71
N ILE A 116 17.15 -39.53 11.14
CA ILE A 116 16.95 -39.53 9.69
C ILE A 116 15.93 -38.44 9.33
N PRO A 117 16.30 -37.44 8.52
CA PRO A 117 15.40 -36.38 8.09
C PRO A 117 14.48 -36.83 6.95
N PHE A 118 13.19 -36.59 7.11
CA PHE A 118 12.16 -36.71 6.08
C PHE A 118 11.45 -35.38 5.89
N TYR A 119 10.85 -35.18 4.72
CA TYR A 119 10.09 -33.97 4.43
C TYR A 119 8.69 -34.33 3.95
N ILE A 120 7.67 -33.69 4.54
CA ILE A 120 6.28 -33.79 4.08
C ILE A 120 5.99 -32.59 3.18
N PRO A 121 5.69 -32.78 1.90
CA PRO A 121 5.36 -31.68 1.00
C PRO A 121 4.17 -30.86 1.49
N ARG A 122 4.21 -29.54 1.30
CA ARG A 122 3.14 -28.61 1.76
C ARG A 122 1.77 -28.96 1.19
N THR A 123 1.70 -29.54 -0.02
CA THR A 123 0.46 -30.02 -0.64
C THR A 123 -0.22 -31.15 0.15
N ARG A 124 0.50 -31.83 1.04
CA ARG A 124 -0.02 -32.88 1.94
C ARG A 124 -0.46 -32.33 3.30
N LEU A 125 -0.30 -31.02 3.55
CA LEU A 125 -0.50 -30.35 4.84
C LEU A 125 -1.54 -29.20 4.74
N PRO A 126 -2.83 -29.50 4.50
CA PRO A 126 -3.88 -28.48 4.55
C PRO A 126 -4.10 -27.98 5.99
N ASP A 127 -4.58 -26.74 6.14
CA ASP A 127 -5.06 -26.23 7.44
C ASP A 127 -6.11 -27.17 8.04
N GLY A 128 -6.04 -27.35 9.36
CA GLY A 128 -6.88 -28.25 10.15
C GLY A 128 -6.21 -29.57 10.50
N SER A 129 -6.99 -30.65 10.51
CA SER A 129 -6.54 -31.98 10.98
C SER A 129 -5.80 -32.74 9.88
N VAL A 130 -4.55 -33.14 10.16
CA VAL A 130 -3.73 -33.98 9.30
C VAL A 130 -3.44 -35.31 10.00
N GLU A 131 -4.08 -36.38 9.53
CA GLU A 131 -3.92 -37.73 10.05
C GLU A 131 -4.23 -38.81 9.00
N PRO A 132 -3.65 -40.01 9.11
CA PRO A 132 -2.53 -40.35 10.00
C PRO A 132 -1.19 -39.89 9.43
N VAL A 133 -0.25 -39.53 10.30
CA VAL A 133 1.18 -39.43 9.99
C VAL A 133 1.91 -40.56 10.72
N PHE A 134 2.78 -41.32 10.07
CA PHE A 134 3.53 -42.41 10.71
C PHE A 134 4.71 -42.88 9.86
N PHE A 135 5.69 -43.49 10.51
CA PHE A 135 6.78 -44.18 9.84
C PHE A 135 6.54 -45.69 9.83
N LYS A 136 7.12 -46.35 8.83
CA LYS A 136 7.13 -47.80 8.71
C LYS A 136 8.55 -48.25 8.38
N VAL A 137 9.02 -49.30 9.04
CA VAL A 137 10.33 -49.94 8.77
C VAL A 137 10.15 -51.35 8.25
N THR A 138 10.92 -51.70 7.23
CA THR A 138 11.15 -53.08 6.77
C THR A 138 12.60 -53.44 7.03
N ARG A 139 12.83 -54.39 7.93
CA ARG A 139 14.18 -54.79 8.35
C ARG A 139 14.91 -55.53 7.24
N VAL A 140 16.22 -55.29 7.09
CA VAL A 140 17.07 -56.01 6.12
C VAL A 140 17.09 -57.53 6.36
N THR A 141 16.99 -57.96 7.61
CA THR A 141 17.01 -59.38 8.01
C THR A 141 15.76 -60.17 7.60
N GLY A 142 14.74 -59.49 7.05
CA GLY A 142 13.43 -60.05 6.74
C GLY A 142 12.49 -60.08 7.95
N GLY A 143 11.18 -60.11 7.69
CA GLY A 143 10.13 -60.06 8.70
C GLY A 143 8.88 -59.31 8.24
N ASN A 144 7.88 -59.21 9.12
CA ASN A 144 6.75 -58.30 8.90
C ASN A 144 7.22 -56.86 9.17
N PRO A 145 6.79 -55.86 8.38
CA PRO A 145 7.08 -54.46 8.66
C PRO A 145 6.53 -54.01 10.02
N GLU A 146 7.25 -53.12 10.69
CA GLU A 146 6.84 -52.47 11.93
C GLU A 146 6.41 -51.01 11.63
N GLU A 147 5.38 -50.51 12.31
CA GLU A 147 4.93 -49.11 12.20
C GLU A 147 5.12 -48.40 13.54
N THR A 148 5.41 -47.09 13.50
CA THR A 148 5.22 -46.23 14.67
C THR A 148 3.73 -46.14 15.01
N ARG A 149 3.38 -45.56 16.16
CA ARG A 149 2.01 -45.08 16.35
C ARG A 149 1.63 -44.09 15.23
N ARG A 150 0.33 -43.98 14.96
CA ARG A 150 -0.21 -43.00 14.01
C ARG A 150 -0.48 -41.69 14.72
N PHE A 151 0.16 -40.63 14.24
CA PHE A 151 0.09 -39.29 14.78
C PHE A 151 -0.98 -38.48 14.07
N LYS A 152 -1.59 -37.55 14.82
CA LYS A 152 -2.59 -36.60 14.37
C LYS A 152 -2.09 -35.18 14.61
N LEU A 153 -1.86 -34.41 13.56
CA LEU A 153 -1.34 -33.04 13.64
C LEU A 153 -2.45 -32.01 13.38
N LYS A 154 -2.38 -30.85 14.06
CA LYS A 154 -3.20 -29.67 13.75
C LYS A 154 -2.33 -28.66 13.00
N VAL A 155 -2.58 -28.49 11.71
CA VAL A 155 -1.89 -27.46 10.91
C VAL A 155 -2.73 -26.19 10.95
N ASP A 156 -2.12 -25.05 11.22
CA ASP A 156 -2.79 -23.75 11.14
C ASP A 156 -1.80 -22.68 10.69
N THR A 157 -2.09 -22.09 9.53
CA THR A 157 -1.26 -21.05 8.91
C THR A 157 -1.81 -19.65 9.09
N VAL A 158 -2.90 -19.47 9.85
CA VAL A 158 -3.61 -18.21 9.96
C VAL A 158 -3.27 -17.52 11.29
N ARG A 159 -3.01 -16.20 11.22
CA ARG A 159 -2.71 -15.40 12.41
C ARG A 159 -4.01 -15.03 13.14
N PRO A 160 -4.07 -15.14 14.48
CA PRO A 160 -5.23 -14.66 15.24
C PRO A 160 -5.40 -13.15 15.09
N GLY A 161 -6.64 -12.68 14.92
CA GLY A 161 -6.96 -11.30 14.61
C GLY A 161 -6.66 -10.89 13.16
N GLY A 162 -6.09 -11.77 12.32
CA GLY A 162 -5.76 -11.46 10.93
C GLY A 162 -4.57 -10.51 10.77
N ARG A 163 -4.29 -10.14 9.51
CA ARG A 163 -3.23 -9.18 9.16
C ARG A 163 -3.63 -7.77 9.55
N ASN A 164 -2.67 -6.95 9.97
CA ASN A 164 -2.91 -5.55 10.26
C ASN A 164 -3.52 -4.84 9.03
N PRO A 165 -4.73 -4.25 9.13
CA PRO A 165 -5.40 -3.63 7.99
C PRO A 165 -4.76 -2.29 7.60
N VAL A 166 -3.99 -1.66 8.51
CA VAL A 166 -3.31 -0.38 8.28
C VAL A 166 -1.82 -0.62 8.22
N ALA A 167 -1.29 -0.84 7.01
CA ALA A 167 0.13 -1.14 6.81
C ALA A 167 1.10 -0.04 7.33
N SER A 168 0.61 1.17 7.59
CA SER A 168 1.40 2.27 8.16
C SER A 168 1.44 2.30 9.69
N THR A 169 0.64 1.48 10.37
CA THR A 169 0.70 1.33 11.83
C THR A 169 1.40 0.02 12.19
N PHE A 170 1.98 -0.04 13.38
CA PHE A 170 2.65 -1.25 13.87
C PHE A 170 1.77 -2.09 14.78
N GLN A 171 0.81 -1.46 15.46
CA GLN A 171 -0.24 -2.19 16.15
C GLN A 171 -1.17 -2.86 15.13
N ASN A 172 -1.67 -4.04 15.47
CA ASN A 172 -2.73 -4.69 14.73
C ASN A 172 -4.06 -3.98 15.02
N GLU A 173 -4.54 -3.17 14.09
CA GLU A 173 -5.82 -2.44 14.25
C GLU A 173 -7.05 -3.38 14.27
N ASN A 174 -6.88 -4.67 13.95
CA ASN A 174 -7.94 -5.65 14.18
C ASN A 174 -8.05 -6.10 15.65
N LEU A 175 -7.11 -5.69 16.51
CA LEU A 175 -7.23 -5.83 17.96
C LEU A 175 -7.71 -4.51 18.54
N ALA A 176 -8.76 -4.53 19.36
CA ALA A 176 -9.21 -3.34 20.07
C ALA A 176 -8.18 -2.93 21.14
N LYS A 177 -8.21 -1.68 21.62
CA LYS A 177 -7.39 -1.29 22.79
C LYS A 177 -7.88 -1.98 24.06
N PRO A 178 -7.01 -2.32 25.04
CA PRO A 178 -7.48 -2.80 26.34
C PRO A 178 -8.28 -1.73 27.08
N ILE A 179 -9.43 -2.11 27.64
CA ILE A 179 -10.36 -1.17 28.27
C ILE A 179 -10.25 -1.29 29.79
N PHE A 180 -9.76 -0.21 30.42
CA PHE A 180 -9.72 -0.07 31.88
C PHE A 180 -10.97 0.63 32.41
N PRO A 181 -11.35 0.40 33.68
CA PRO A 181 -12.40 1.18 34.34
C PRO A 181 -12.17 2.69 34.21
N ARG A 182 -13.24 3.43 33.93
CA ARG A 182 -13.15 4.84 33.52
C ARG A 182 -12.55 5.74 34.60
N ASP A 183 -12.86 5.47 35.85
CA ASP A 183 -12.31 6.13 37.03
C ASP A 183 -10.79 5.98 37.13
N LEU A 184 -10.25 4.80 36.85
CA LEU A 184 -8.80 4.57 36.84
C LEU A 184 -8.10 5.32 35.70
N ILE A 185 -8.75 5.48 34.54
CA ILE A 185 -8.23 6.29 33.43
C ILE A 185 -8.21 7.77 33.80
N ASP A 186 -9.29 8.27 34.42
CA ASP A 186 -9.46 9.70 34.71
C ASP A 186 -8.63 10.16 35.93
N PHE A 187 -8.41 9.29 36.93
CA PHE A 187 -7.76 9.64 38.20
C PHE A 187 -6.45 8.90 38.50
N GLY A 188 -6.11 7.87 37.71
CA GLY A 188 -5.00 6.96 37.98
C GLY A 188 -5.38 5.86 38.97
N VAL A 189 -4.54 4.83 39.05
CA VAL A 189 -4.68 3.68 39.95
C VAL A 189 -4.03 4.01 41.30
N GLY A 190 -4.83 4.20 42.34
CA GLY A 190 -4.37 4.41 43.71
C GLY A 190 -4.21 3.12 44.52
N GLU A 191 -3.56 3.20 45.69
CA GLU A 191 -3.46 2.07 46.64
C GLU A 191 -4.84 1.50 47.05
N GLY A 192 -5.86 2.35 47.11
CA GLY A 192 -7.24 1.94 47.42
C GLY A 192 -7.91 1.13 46.31
N ASP A 193 -7.46 1.26 45.06
CA ASP A 193 -8.08 0.63 43.89
C ASP A 193 -7.56 -0.80 43.67
N ILE A 194 -6.35 -1.10 44.14
CA ILE A 194 -5.70 -2.41 43.97
C ILE A 194 -6.09 -3.43 45.06
N GLY A 195 -6.98 -3.06 45.99
CA GLY A 195 -7.47 -3.93 47.07
C GLY A 195 -8.38 -5.07 46.59
N THR A 196 -8.91 -4.96 45.38
CA THR A 196 -9.66 -6.00 44.65
C THR A 196 -9.09 -6.17 43.25
N PRO A 197 -9.19 -7.36 42.62
CA PRO A 197 -8.74 -7.54 41.24
C PRO A 197 -9.43 -6.56 40.29
N VAL A 198 -8.64 -5.88 39.46
CA VAL A 198 -9.12 -4.89 38.50
C VAL A 198 -9.41 -5.60 37.17
N PRO A 199 -10.66 -5.55 36.64
CA PRO A 199 -10.96 -6.12 35.34
C PRO A 199 -10.44 -5.21 34.23
N VAL A 200 -9.66 -5.78 33.30
CA VAL A 200 -9.28 -5.14 32.04
C VAL A 200 -10.02 -5.84 30.92
N THR A 201 -10.96 -5.14 30.31
CA THR A 201 -11.88 -5.71 29.32
C THR A 201 -11.23 -5.73 27.93
N ILE A 202 -11.27 -6.89 27.28
CA ILE A 202 -10.77 -7.16 25.94
C ILE A 202 -11.97 -7.50 25.05
N ASP A 203 -12.23 -6.67 24.04
CA ASP A 203 -13.32 -6.88 23.09
C ASP A 203 -13.08 -8.10 22.19
N PHE A 204 -14.14 -8.54 21.50
CA PHE A 204 -14.01 -9.56 20.48
C PHE A 204 -13.01 -9.13 19.40
N TYR A 205 -12.13 -10.04 19.01
CA TYR A 205 -11.21 -9.86 17.89
C TYR A 205 -11.45 -10.93 16.81
N PRO A 206 -11.29 -10.58 15.53
CA PRO A 206 -10.96 -9.26 15.01
C PRO A 206 -12.11 -8.25 15.13
N VAL A 207 -11.78 -6.97 15.18
CA VAL A 207 -12.75 -5.85 15.17
C VAL A 207 -13.49 -5.76 13.82
N GLU A 208 -12.80 -6.07 12.73
CA GLU A 208 -13.35 -6.13 11.37
C GLU A 208 -13.93 -7.51 11.04
N ASP A 209 -14.87 -7.56 10.08
CA ASP A 209 -15.48 -8.81 9.62
C ASP A 209 -14.51 -9.59 8.71
N LEU A 210 -13.65 -10.40 9.34
CA LEU A 210 -12.65 -11.23 8.68
C LEU A 210 -13.09 -12.70 8.59
N PRO A 211 -12.36 -13.56 7.85
CA PRO A 211 -12.66 -14.99 7.81
C PRO A 211 -12.66 -15.62 9.21
N ALA A 212 -13.60 -16.54 9.45
CA ALA A 212 -13.86 -17.11 10.79
C ALA A 212 -12.65 -17.82 11.44
N ASN A 213 -11.64 -18.23 10.67
CA ASN A 213 -10.39 -18.81 11.17
C ASN A 213 -9.38 -17.77 11.70
N THR A 214 -9.67 -16.47 11.55
CA THR A 214 -8.92 -15.37 12.19
C THR A 214 -9.52 -14.94 13.53
N HIS A 215 -10.72 -15.43 13.84
CA HIS A 215 -11.48 -15.03 15.02
C HIS A 215 -10.89 -15.61 16.30
N ARG A 216 -11.16 -14.92 17.42
CA ARG A 216 -10.97 -15.45 18.76
C ARG A 216 -11.43 -16.90 18.84
N ALA A 217 -10.53 -17.79 19.22
CA ALA A 217 -10.77 -19.21 19.31
C ALA A 217 -10.51 -19.72 20.74
N PRO A 218 -11.10 -20.86 21.12
CA PRO A 218 -10.79 -21.48 22.41
C PRO A 218 -9.30 -21.81 22.51
N ARG A 219 -8.72 -21.58 23.68
CA ARG A 219 -7.31 -21.82 24.04
C ARG A 219 -6.32 -20.81 23.47
N ASP A 220 -6.78 -19.80 22.74
CA ASP A 220 -5.98 -18.59 22.51
C ASP A 220 -5.46 -18.07 23.85
N ARG A 221 -4.25 -17.52 23.85
CA ARG A 221 -3.65 -16.84 24.99
C ARG A 221 -3.63 -15.35 24.70
N ILE A 222 -4.37 -14.60 25.51
CA ILE A 222 -4.32 -13.15 25.53
C ILE A 222 -3.21 -12.76 26.51
N ARG A 223 -2.15 -12.14 26.02
CA ARG A 223 -1.05 -11.64 26.85
C ARG A 223 -1.21 -10.14 27.04
N LEU A 224 -1.81 -9.74 28.16
CA LEU A 224 -1.91 -8.33 28.55
C LEU A 224 -0.60 -7.87 29.17
N SER A 225 -0.01 -6.81 28.65
CA SER A 225 1.19 -6.16 29.18
C SER A 225 0.83 -4.86 29.85
N ILE A 226 1.26 -4.64 31.09
CA ILE A 226 1.16 -3.35 31.81
C ILE A 226 2.57 -2.98 32.29
N GLY A 227 3.16 -1.93 31.70
CA GLY A 227 4.52 -1.50 32.05
C GLY A 227 5.58 -2.61 31.90
N GLY A 228 5.36 -3.56 31.00
CA GLY A 228 6.20 -4.74 30.78
C GLY A 228 5.84 -5.97 31.62
N VAL A 229 4.96 -5.85 32.63
CA VAL A 229 4.46 -7.00 33.40
C VAL A 229 3.40 -7.72 32.56
N ILE A 230 3.62 -9.01 32.26
CA ILE A 230 2.69 -9.84 31.50
C ILE A 230 1.68 -10.52 32.42
N ILE A 231 0.40 -10.29 32.15
CA ILE A 231 -0.76 -10.96 32.73
C ILE A 231 -1.42 -11.77 31.61
N GLU A 232 -1.39 -13.09 31.72
CA GLU A 232 -1.92 -13.98 30.69
C GLU A 232 -3.34 -14.46 31.05
N HIS A 233 -4.26 -14.40 30.09
CA HIS A 233 -5.57 -15.05 30.16
C HIS A 233 -5.69 -16.09 29.05
N ARG A 234 -6.11 -17.30 29.41
CA ARG A 234 -6.38 -18.37 28.44
C ARG A 234 -7.86 -18.38 28.10
N VAL A 235 -8.18 -18.14 26.82
CA VAL A 235 -9.55 -18.13 26.33
C VAL A 235 -10.18 -19.51 26.55
N THR A 236 -11.30 -19.55 27.25
CA THR A 236 -12.03 -20.78 27.54
C THR A 236 -12.86 -21.25 26.35
N ASP A 237 -13.33 -22.50 26.37
CA ASP A 237 -14.24 -23.04 25.33
C ASP A 237 -15.54 -22.23 25.19
N GLY A 238 -16.02 -21.62 26.28
CA GLY A 238 -17.20 -20.74 26.26
C GLY A 238 -16.92 -19.38 25.65
N GLU A 239 -15.82 -18.74 26.03
CA GLU A 239 -15.40 -17.42 25.54
C GLU A 239 -15.03 -17.45 24.05
N GLY A 240 -14.34 -18.51 23.61
CA GLY A 240 -13.94 -18.70 22.21
C GLY A 240 -15.01 -19.34 21.33
N ALA A 241 -16.24 -19.56 21.81
CA ALA A 241 -17.27 -20.19 21.01
C ALA A 241 -17.58 -19.34 19.74
N PRO A 242 -17.79 -19.94 18.55
CA PRO A 242 -17.95 -19.20 17.28
C PRO A 242 -19.04 -18.13 17.26
N ASN A 243 -20.06 -18.27 18.12
CA ASN A 243 -21.19 -17.34 18.25
C ASN A 243 -21.09 -16.43 19.48
N ASN A 244 -20.05 -16.58 20.31
CA ASN A 244 -19.83 -15.72 21.47
C ASN A 244 -19.02 -14.49 21.03
N ARG A 245 -19.61 -13.31 21.22
CA ARG A 245 -18.99 -12.00 20.95
C ARG A 245 -18.86 -11.17 22.22
N ASP A 246 -19.16 -11.75 23.38
CA ASP A 246 -19.01 -11.07 24.66
C ASP A 246 -17.52 -10.77 24.93
N PRO A 247 -17.22 -9.62 25.55
CA PRO A 247 -15.84 -9.28 25.90
C PRO A 247 -15.31 -10.17 27.02
N ILE A 248 -13.99 -10.23 27.16
CA ILE A 248 -13.28 -11.00 28.18
C ILE A 248 -12.61 -10.05 29.16
N ASP A 249 -12.83 -10.26 30.46
CA ASP A 249 -12.12 -9.52 31.51
C ASP A 249 -10.85 -10.25 31.94
N VAL A 250 -9.70 -9.63 31.69
CA VAL A 250 -8.40 -10.06 32.23
C VAL A 250 -8.21 -9.43 33.60
N MET A 251 -8.17 -10.25 34.65
CA MET A 251 -8.14 -9.77 36.04
C MET A 251 -6.72 -9.47 36.50
N VAL A 252 -6.41 -8.20 36.77
CA VAL A 252 -5.11 -7.75 37.27
C VAL A 252 -5.15 -7.70 38.79
N ASN A 253 -4.33 -8.52 39.45
CA ASN A 253 -4.38 -8.67 40.91
C ASN A 253 -3.45 -7.68 41.63
N THR A 254 -3.64 -7.53 42.94
CA THR A 254 -2.80 -6.68 43.80
C THR A 254 -1.30 -6.99 43.66
N GLY A 255 -0.94 -8.28 43.50
CA GLY A 255 0.45 -8.70 43.31
C GLY A 255 1.05 -8.23 41.98
N ASP A 256 0.23 -8.16 40.93
CA ASP A 256 0.66 -7.70 39.61
C ASP A 256 0.84 -6.17 39.64
N TRP A 257 -0.09 -5.43 40.25
CA TRP A 257 0.05 -3.99 40.48
C TRP A 257 1.30 -3.62 41.28
N LYS A 258 1.67 -4.42 42.28
CA LYS A 258 2.91 -4.21 43.04
C LYS A 258 4.17 -4.46 42.21
N LYS A 259 4.13 -5.34 41.21
CA LYS A 259 5.23 -5.54 40.24
C LYS A 259 5.30 -4.38 39.25
N VAL A 260 4.15 -3.85 38.83
CA VAL A 260 4.04 -2.67 37.95
C VAL A 260 4.62 -1.43 38.66
N GLY A 261 4.24 -1.18 39.92
CA GLY A 261 4.73 -0.09 40.75
C GLY A 261 4.20 1.31 40.37
N SER A 262 4.48 2.34 41.19
CA SER A 262 4.08 3.71 40.87
C SER A 262 4.79 4.26 39.63
N GLY A 263 4.03 4.92 38.74
CA GLY A 263 4.55 5.47 37.49
C GLY A 263 3.49 5.67 36.41
N SER A 264 3.93 6.17 35.26
CA SER A 264 3.16 6.16 34.02
C SER A 264 3.49 4.87 33.27
N HIS A 265 2.49 4.10 32.85
CA HIS A 265 2.70 2.77 32.26
C HIS A 265 1.89 2.57 30.98
N VAL A 266 2.50 1.89 30.01
CA VAL A 266 1.86 1.49 28.75
C VAL A 266 1.14 0.15 28.92
N CYS A 267 -0.10 0.10 28.45
CA CYS A 267 -0.97 -1.08 28.53
C CYS A 267 -1.42 -1.52 27.12
N GLU A 268 -1.13 -2.75 26.74
CA GLU A 268 -1.40 -3.32 25.41
C GLU A 268 -1.50 -4.84 25.50
N TYR A 269 -2.07 -5.51 24.50
CA TYR A 269 -2.11 -6.97 24.47
C TYR A 269 -1.82 -7.56 23.09
N GLU A 270 -1.37 -8.80 23.07
CA GLU A 270 -1.26 -9.63 21.86
C GLU A 270 -2.04 -10.94 22.05
N VAL A 271 -2.28 -11.63 20.94
CA VAL A 271 -2.96 -12.93 20.94
C VAL A 271 -2.05 -13.99 20.34
N ILE A 272 -1.94 -15.12 21.02
CA ILE A 272 -1.26 -16.31 20.50
C ILE A 272 -2.31 -17.42 20.38
N ASP A 273 -2.45 -17.99 19.19
CA ASP A 273 -3.40 -19.08 18.97
C ASP A 273 -2.94 -20.41 19.61
N GLU A 274 -3.78 -21.44 19.51
CA GLU A 274 -3.49 -22.76 20.09
C GLU A 274 -2.24 -23.45 19.51
N VAL A 275 -1.88 -23.18 18.24
CA VAL A 275 -0.68 -23.77 17.62
C VAL A 275 0.55 -22.86 17.72
N GLY A 276 0.43 -21.68 18.32
CA GLY A 276 1.52 -20.75 18.53
C GLY A 276 1.74 -19.73 17.41
N ASN A 277 0.75 -19.43 16.55
CA ASN A 277 0.81 -18.24 15.70
C ASN A 277 0.51 -16.99 16.55
N TYR A 278 1.37 -15.99 16.42
CA TYR A 278 1.16 -14.66 17.01
C TYR A 278 0.28 -13.81 16.11
N SER A 279 -0.52 -12.93 16.72
CA SER A 279 -1.21 -11.85 16.02
C SER A 279 -0.22 -10.99 15.24
N ASP A 280 -0.69 -10.34 14.17
CA ASP A 280 0.13 -9.49 13.31
C ASP A 280 0.43 -8.12 13.96
N GLY A 281 1.14 -8.14 15.09
CA GLY A 281 1.36 -7.00 15.99
C GLY A 281 0.50 -7.04 17.26
N TRP A 282 0.80 -6.12 18.18
CA TRP A 282 0.07 -5.88 19.43
C TRP A 282 -1.16 -5.00 19.20
N SER A 283 -2.05 -4.91 20.18
CA SER A 283 -3.19 -3.98 20.16
C SER A 283 -2.74 -2.51 20.20
N PRO A 284 -3.59 -1.54 19.80
CA PRO A 284 -3.38 -0.15 20.17
C PRO A 284 -3.22 -0.01 21.69
N ALA A 285 -2.25 0.79 22.15
CA ALA A 285 -1.93 0.91 23.58
C ALA A 285 -2.78 1.98 24.31
N GLN A 286 -2.92 1.79 25.62
CA GLN A 286 -3.55 2.69 26.59
C GLN A 286 -2.51 3.08 27.66
N ILE A 287 -2.30 4.38 27.91
CA ILE A 287 -1.44 4.85 29.02
C ILE A 287 -2.27 4.91 30.31
N LEU A 288 -1.70 4.45 31.42
CA LEU A 288 -2.31 4.48 32.74
C LEU A 288 -1.32 5.01 33.79
N GLU A 289 -1.78 5.94 34.62
CA GLU A 289 -0.99 6.45 35.76
C GLU A 289 -1.27 5.60 37.00
N VAL A 290 -0.23 5.14 37.69
CA VAL A 290 -0.31 4.32 38.92
C VAL A 290 0.38 5.07 40.06
N ARG A 291 -0.30 5.18 41.20
CA ARG A 291 0.11 5.92 42.40
C ARG A 291 -0.14 5.06 43.65
N LEU A 292 0.81 4.20 43.98
CA LEU A 292 0.78 3.35 45.15
C LEU A 292 1.37 4.08 46.37
N ASP A 293 1.10 3.57 47.57
CA ASP A 293 1.69 4.08 48.82
C ASP A 293 3.14 3.58 49.00
N ASP A 294 3.93 3.64 47.92
CA ASP A 294 5.33 3.20 47.84
C ASP A 294 6.35 4.33 48.06
N GLY A 295 5.86 5.54 48.39
CA GLY A 295 6.69 6.72 48.66
C GLY A 295 7.16 7.48 47.42
N ALA A 296 6.59 7.20 46.24
CA ALA A 296 6.88 7.93 45.01
C ALA A 296 6.41 9.40 45.07
N GLU A 297 7.26 10.30 44.58
CA GLU A 297 6.94 11.73 44.39
C GLU A 297 6.01 11.94 43.16
N PRO A 298 5.20 13.01 43.08
CA PRO A 298 4.34 13.30 41.93
C PRO A 298 5.11 13.36 40.61
N LEU A 299 4.52 12.88 39.52
CA LEU A 299 5.22 12.82 38.22
C LEU A 299 5.57 14.21 37.68
N LEU A 300 6.74 14.31 37.05
CA LEU A 300 7.18 15.45 36.23
C LEU A 300 6.49 15.41 34.85
N PRO A 301 6.43 16.53 34.11
CA PRO A 301 5.92 16.55 32.74
C PRO A 301 6.68 15.59 31.82
N GLU A 302 6.01 15.10 30.77
CA GLU A 302 6.62 14.21 29.78
C GLU A 302 7.74 14.89 28.95
N ALA A 303 8.61 14.07 28.36
CA ALA A 303 9.54 14.52 27.33
C ALA A 303 8.87 14.46 25.95
N TYR A 304 9.49 15.05 24.93
CA TYR A 304 9.11 14.83 23.53
C TYR A 304 10.35 14.63 22.65
N VAL A 305 10.19 14.04 21.47
CA VAL A 305 11.28 13.87 20.50
C VAL A 305 11.22 15.00 19.47
N GLU A 306 12.33 15.70 19.25
CA GLU A 306 12.34 16.89 18.37
C GLU A 306 12.09 16.53 16.90
N GLU A 307 12.49 15.33 16.50
CA GLU A 307 12.39 14.82 15.13
C GLU A 307 11.10 14.01 14.86
N SER A 308 10.24 13.81 15.87
CA SER A 308 8.92 13.18 15.64
C SER A 308 7.90 14.17 15.07
N ASN A 309 6.90 13.66 14.36
CA ASN A 309 5.80 14.47 13.84
C ASN A 309 4.75 14.79 14.92
N GLU A 310 3.63 15.44 14.52
CA GLU A 310 2.53 15.81 15.43
C GLU A 310 1.79 14.61 16.05
N ASP A 311 2.02 13.39 15.55
CA ASP A 311 1.44 12.14 16.04
C ASP A 311 2.44 11.30 16.88
N ASP A 312 3.54 11.93 17.33
CA ASP A 312 4.67 11.28 18.03
C ASP A 312 5.30 10.13 17.24
N ILE A 313 5.33 10.23 15.91
CA ILE A 313 5.99 9.26 15.03
C ILE A 313 7.38 9.77 14.62
N LEU A 314 8.41 9.04 15.02
CA LEU A 314 9.79 9.19 14.57
C LEU A 314 10.04 8.33 13.32
N ASP A 315 10.47 8.96 12.23
CA ASP A 315 10.86 8.27 11.00
C ASP A 315 12.38 8.08 10.97
N ALA A 316 12.82 6.85 11.28
CA ALA A 316 14.22 6.48 11.36
C ALA A 316 14.95 6.65 10.01
N ASP A 317 14.26 6.48 8.87
CA ASP A 317 14.87 6.65 7.55
C ASP A 317 15.22 8.12 7.30
N LYS A 318 14.49 9.06 7.92
CA LYS A 318 14.78 10.50 7.84
C LYS A 318 15.96 10.93 8.72
N LEU A 319 16.41 10.10 9.66
CA LEU A 319 17.57 10.41 10.50
C LEU A 319 18.90 10.23 9.75
N ASP A 320 18.93 9.45 8.66
CA ASP A 320 20.13 9.21 7.84
C ASP A 320 21.35 8.78 8.70
N GLY A 321 21.09 7.88 9.66
CA GLY A 321 22.10 7.35 10.60
C GLY A 321 22.49 8.29 11.75
N LYS A 322 21.85 9.44 11.91
CA LYS A 322 22.08 10.39 13.03
C LYS A 322 21.23 10.05 14.25
N GLU A 323 21.65 10.53 15.42
CA GLU A 323 20.87 10.47 16.66
C GLU A 323 19.60 11.33 16.58
N ALA A 324 18.54 10.89 17.27
CA ALA A 324 17.38 11.73 17.56
C ALA A 324 17.59 12.50 18.88
N THR A 325 16.76 13.51 19.13
CA THR A 325 16.89 14.43 20.27
C THR A 325 15.67 14.34 21.18
N ILE A 326 15.86 13.84 22.41
CA ILE A 326 14.83 13.86 23.46
C ILE A 326 14.91 15.20 24.20
N VAL A 327 13.80 15.93 24.25
CA VAL A 327 13.72 17.28 24.82
C VAL A 327 12.91 17.28 26.12
N ILE A 328 13.51 17.81 27.19
CA ILE A 328 12.91 17.90 28.53
C ILE A 328 12.79 19.36 28.97
N ALA A 329 11.59 19.77 29.37
CA ALA A 329 11.33 21.11 29.89
C ALA A 329 11.89 21.29 31.31
N VAL A 330 12.96 22.07 31.45
CA VAL A 330 13.62 22.33 32.74
C VAL A 330 13.11 23.66 33.34
N THR A 331 11.99 23.60 34.05
CA THR A 331 11.35 24.75 34.70
C THR A 331 12.05 25.15 36.00
N ARG A 332 11.82 26.38 36.48
CA ARG A 332 12.38 26.86 37.76
C ARG A 332 11.73 26.24 39.00
N GLU A 333 10.57 25.62 38.86
CA GLU A 333 9.80 25.05 39.97
C GLU A 333 10.29 23.64 40.32
N ASP A 334 10.65 22.84 39.32
CA ASP A 334 10.94 21.41 39.51
C ASP A 334 12.44 21.06 39.53
N TYR A 335 13.29 21.95 39.01
CA TYR A 335 14.71 21.69 38.72
C TYR A 335 15.67 22.74 39.28
N VAL A 336 16.90 22.33 39.57
CA VAL A 336 18.03 23.22 39.91
C VAL A 336 19.28 22.84 39.12
N GLN A 337 20.20 23.80 38.97
CA GLN A 337 21.46 23.56 38.29
C GLN A 337 22.26 22.46 39.03
N GLY A 338 22.70 21.43 38.30
CA GLY A 338 23.39 20.27 38.85
C GLY A 338 22.51 19.04 39.10
N ASP A 339 21.18 19.12 38.88
CA ASP A 339 20.33 17.93 38.79
C ASP A 339 20.78 17.04 37.61
N ILE A 340 20.66 15.72 37.73
CA ILE A 340 20.89 14.77 36.62
C ILE A 340 19.53 14.28 36.13
N LEU A 341 19.30 14.38 34.82
CA LEU A 341 18.16 13.77 34.14
C LEU A 341 18.61 12.41 33.62
N ARG A 342 18.09 11.32 34.18
CA ARG A 342 18.27 9.98 33.63
C ARG A 342 17.05 9.62 32.80
N VAL A 343 17.19 9.71 31.49
CA VAL A 343 16.18 9.30 30.51
C VAL A 343 16.22 7.79 30.38
N LYS A 344 15.05 7.15 30.47
CA LYS A 344 14.83 5.74 30.18
C LYS A 344 14.02 5.66 28.88
N VAL A 345 14.58 5.00 27.88
CA VAL A 345 13.87 4.60 26.67
C VAL A 345 13.62 3.11 26.78
N ALA A 346 12.36 2.70 26.80
CA ALA A 346 11.95 1.31 26.78
C ALA A 346 11.11 1.08 25.53
N GLY A 347 11.41 0.06 24.74
CA GLY A 347 10.59 -0.28 23.59
C GLY A 347 10.61 -1.78 23.35
N ARG A 348 9.77 -2.25 22.43
CA ARG A 348 9.77 -3.64 22.00
C ARG A 348 10.12 -3.72 20.53
N THR A 349 10.95 -4.69 20.18
CA THR A 349 11.21 -5.03 18.77
C THR A 349 9.98 -5.74 18.18
N THR A 350 9.95 -5.89 16.85
CA THR A 350 8.94 -6.70 16.15
C THR A 350 8.93 -8.17 16.58
N ASP A 351 10.04 -8.66 17.13
CA ASP A 351 10.22 -10.02 17.64
C ASP A 351 9.94 -10.13 19.15
N ASN A 352 9.25 -9.13 19.72
CA ASN A 352 8.80 -9.08 21.11
C ASN A 352 9.92 -8.95 22.16
N ILE A 353 11.11 -8.52 21.76
CA ILE A 353 12.23 -8.33 22.70
C ILE A 353 12.09 -6.97 23.35
N THR A 354 12.07 -6.93 24.69
CA THR A 354 12.05 -5.68 25.43
C THR A 354 13.45 -5.06 25.44
N VAL A 355 13.61 -3.89 24.82
CA VAL A 355 14.83 -3.09 24.78
C VAL A 355 14.70 -1.96 25.78
N ILE A 356 15.60 -1.90 26.77
CA ILE A 356 15.66 -0.80 27.71
C ILE A 356 17.05 -0.16 27.62
N ARG A 357 17.08 1.17 27.46
CA ARG A 357 18.28 2.00 27.45
C ARG A 357 18.12 3.16 28.41
N SER A 358 19.24 3.65 28.92
CA SER A 358 19.24 4.80 29.82
C SER A 358 20.36 5.77 29.46
N TYR A 359 20.03 7.06 29.47
CA TYR A 359 20.92 8.15 29.11
C TYR A 359 20.90 9.20 30.21
N GLU A 360 22.06 9.69 30.65
CA GLU A 360 22.16 10.69 31.69
C GLU A 360 22.60 12.04 31.13
N GLN A 361 21.88 13.10 31.49
CA GLN A 361 22.17 14.47 31.07
C GLN A 361 22.11 15.42 32.28
N PRO A 362 23.20 16.12 32.63
CA PRO A 362 23.17 17.11 33.70
C PRO A 362 22.41 18.39 33.28
N VAL A 363 21.66 18.95 34.22
CA VAL A 363 20.98 20.23 34.10
C VAL A 363 21.97 21.38 34.29
N THR A 364 22.30 22.05 33.19
CA THR A 364 23.31 23.13 33.16
C THR A 364 22.70 24.53 33.23
N ILE A 365 21.51 24.75 32.66
CA ILE A 365 20.82 26.05 32.61
C ILE A 365 19.32 25.85 32.88
N ILE A 366 18.78 26.54 33.89
CA ILE A 366 17.35 26.50 34.22
C ILE A 366 16.55 27.48 33.36
N GLY A 367 15.38 27.05 32.87
CA GLY A 367 14.53 27.82 31.96
C GLY A 367 14.85 27.62 30.48
N ARG A 368 15.82 26.74 30.15
CA ARG A 368 16.09 26.27 28.79
C ARG A 368 15.91 24.75 28.80
N ALA A 369 15.26 24.20 27.77
CA ALA A 369 15.05 22.76 27.67
C ALA A 369 16.39 22.01 27.60
N ALA A 370 16.47 20.89 28.31
CA ALA A 370 17.58 19.94 28.19
C ALA A 370 17.36 19.08 26.94
N LYS A 371 18.43 18.89 26.16
CA LYS A 371 18.44 18.04 24.98
C LYS A 371 19.30 16.82 25.29
N VAL A 372 18.72 15.63 25.20
CA VAL A 372 19.37 14.35 25.46
C VAL A 372 19.46 13.58 24.15
N PRO A 373 20.67 13.25 23.68
CA PRO A 373 20.85 12.43 22.50
C PRO A 373 20.26 11.02 22.66
N TRP A 374 19.53 10.55 21.65
CA TRP A 374 19.07 9.19 21.50
C TRP A 374 19.79 8.53 20.31
N PRO A 375 20.82 7.70 20.55
CA PRO A 375 21.66 7.14 19.50
C PRO A 375 20.89 6.33 18.47
N PHE A 376 21.25 6.47 17.18
CA PHE A 376 20.62 5.72 16.08
C PHE A 376 20.65 4.20 16.28
N ILE A 377 21.74 3.67 16.83
CA ILE A 377 21.89 2.23 17.10
C ILE A 377 20.87 1.69 18.11
N ASP A 378 20.35 2.54 18.99
CA ASP A 378 19.31 2.17 19.96
C ASP A 378 17.88 2.42 19.41
N ILE A 379 17.75 3.24 18.36
CA ILE A 379 16.49 3.49 17.63
C ILE A 379 16.23 2.35 16.65
N GLN A 380 17.28 1.85 15.99
CA GLN A 380 17.21 0.87 14.92
C GLN A 380 16.45 -0.43 15.28
N PRO A 381 16.61 -1.04 16.48
CA PRO A 381 15.85 -2.23 16.87
C PRO A 381 14.36 -1.96 17.12
N LEU A 382 14.00 -0.68 17.31
CA LEU A 382 12.65 -0.24 17.63
C LEU A 382 11.87 0.15 16.36
N ILE A 383 12.50 0.13 15.18
CA ILE A 383 11.83 0.34 13.89
C ILE A 383 10.71 -0.69 13.75
N ASN A 384 9.55 -0.20 13.33
CA ASN A 384 8.29 -0.94 13.30
C ASN A 384 7.75 -1.33 14.67
N GLY A 385 8.16 -0.61 15.71
CA GLY A 385 7.71 -0.76 17.08
C GLY A 385 7.36 0.57 17.72
N ARG A 386 7.38 0.57 19.05
CA ARG A 386 7.06 1.73 19.88
C ARG A 386 8.08 1.86 21.00
N ALA A 387 8.48 3.09 21.27
CA ALA A 387 9.34 3.46 22.38
C ALA A 387 8.54 4.26 23.41
N GLU A 388 8.46 3.74 24.63
CA GLU A 388 8.12 4.48 25.83
C GLU A 388 9.32 5.27 26.32
N ILE A 389 9.19 6.59 26.35
CA ILE A 389 10.24 7.50 26.84
C ILE A 389 9.77 8.13 28.15
N SER A 390 10.55 7.92 29.21
CA SER A 390 10.38 8.54 30.52
C SER A 390 11.72 9.02 31.05
N TYR A 391 11.74 9.83 32.10
CA TYR A 391 12.99 10.23 32.76
C TYR A 391 12.80 10.38 34.26
N GLU A 392 13.90 10.29 35.00
CA GLU A 392 13.95 10.64 36.41
C GLU A 392 14.91 11.80 36.67
N ARG A 393 14.50 12.72 37.54
CA ARG A 393 15.37 13.76 38.09
C ARG A 393 16.04 13.23 39.35
N ILE A 394 17.37 13.14 39.28
CA ILE A 394 18.24 12.72 40.38
C ILE A 394 18.86 13.96 41.00
N ARG A 395 18.64 14.13 42.32
CA ARG A 395 19.22 15.22 43.11
C ARG A 395 19.87 14.64 44.35
N ALA A 396 21.13 15.00 44.61
CA ALA A 396 21.85 14.55 45.79
C ALA A 396 21.05 14.84 47.08
N GLY A 397 20.77 13.80 47.87
CA GLY A 397 20.06 13.92 49.15
C GLY A 397 18.53 14.01 49.06
N MET A 398 17.92 13.90 47.88
CA MET A 398 16.46 13.79 47.72
C MET A 398 16.09 12.50 46.96
N PRO A 399 14.87 11.96 47.15
CA PRO A 399 14.36 10.87 46.32
C PRO A 399 14.33 11.25 44.83
N ASN A 400 14.57 10.26 43.97
CA ASN A 400 14.42 10.43 42.53
C ASN A 400 12.96 10.72 42.20
N ARG A 401 12.71 11.69 41.32
CA ARG A 401 11.36 12.05 40.88
C ARG A 401 11.18 11.69 39.41
N ARG A 402 10.20 10.84 39.10
CA ARG A 402 9.93 10.31 37.74
C ARG A 402 9.06 11.26 36.92
N SER A 403 9.09 11.15 35.60
CA SER A 403 8.20 11.84 34.67
C SER A 403 6.99 10.99 34.26
N ARG A 404 6.02 11.64 33.60
CA ARG A 404 5.08 10.93 32.72
C ARG A 404 5.83 10.34 31.52
N SER A 405 5.28 9.26 30.98
CA SER A 405 5.82 8.60 29.79
C SER A 405 5.15 9.15 28.53
N VAL A 406 5.93 9.36 27.47
CA VAL A 406 5.42 9.59 26.12
C VAL A 406 5.64 8.34 25.28
N LEU A 407 4.73 8.08 24.35
CA LEU A 407 4.84 6.98 23.39
C LEU A 407 5.28 7.53 22.04
N VAL A 408 6.42 7.05 21.56
CA VAL A 408 6.94 7.43 20.24
C VAL A 408 6.86 6.22 19.33
N GLY A 409 6.07 6.32 18.25
CA GLY A 409 6.08 5.31 17.19
C GLY A 409 7.35 5.44 16.36
N VAL A 410 8.05 4.35 16.07
CA VAL A 410 9.29 4.41 15.28
C VAL A 410 9.05 3.71 13.94
N ILE A 411 8.92 4.49 12.87
CA ILE A 411 8.75 3.98 11.49
C ILE A 411 10.09 4.00 10.76
N GLY A 412 10.22 3.20 9.71
CA GLY A 412 11.40 3.21 8.83
C GLY A 412 11.63 1.87 8.15
N THR A 413 12.71 1.77 7.41
CA THR A 413 13.17 0.52 6.80
C THR A 413 13.86 -0.30 7.89
N PRO A 414 13.26 -1.42 8.35
CA PRO A 414 13.88 -2.22 9.40
C PRO A 414 15.20 -2.78 8.89
N VAL A 415 16.27 -2.56 9.67
CA VAL A 415 17.48 -3.37 9.55
C VAL A 415 17.23 -4.59 10.43
N SER A 416 17.19 -5.79 9.85
CA SER A 416 16.69 -7.03 10.48
C SER A 416 17.03 -7.12 11.98
N PRO A 417 16.03 -7.13 12.89
CA PRO A 417 16.22 -7.37 14.32
C PRO A 417 16.35 -8.86 14.65
N GLY A 418 16.32 -9.73 13.63
CA GLY A 418 16.48 -11.17 13.77
C GLY A 418 17.80 -11.54 14.43
N LEU A 419 17.85 -12.73 15.03
CA LEU A 419 19.11 -13.30 15.48
C LEU A 419 20.04 -13.41 14.26
N PRO A 420 21.21 -12.74 14.23
CA PRO A 420 22.05 -12.75 13.04
C PRO A 420 22.56 -14.16 12.76
N ALA A 421 22.91 -14.45 11.52
CA ALA A 421 23.48 -15.75 11.15
C ALA A 421 24.74 -16.05 11.99
N PRO A 422 24.97 -17.33 12.33
CA PRO A 422 26.16 -17.71 13.09
C PRO A 422 27.43 -17.42 12.28
N VAL A 423 28.49 -16.99 12.96
CA VAL A 423 29.78 -16.69 12.34
C VAL A 423 30.60 -17.97 12.24
N VAL A 424 30.84 -18.44 11.01
CA VAL A 424 31.68 -19.60 10.73
C VAL A 424 33.08 -19.15 10.36
N HIS A 425 34.04 -19.31 11.27
CA HIS A 425 35.41 -18.79 11.08
C HIS A 425 36.19 -19.52 10.00
N ASP A 426 35.87 -20.79 9.78
CA ASP A 426 36.62 -21.67 8.91
C ASP A 426 36.13 -21.67 7.45
N ALA A 427 35.17 -20.79 7.09
CA ALA A 427 34.56 -20.75 5.77
C ALA A 427 34.69 -19.38 5.06
N PRO A 428 35.91 -18.92 4.73
CA PRO A 428 36.10 -17.65 4.03
C PRO A 428 35.46 -17.70 2.63
N GLY A 429 34.52 -16.78 2.36
CA GLY A 429 33.82 -16.71 1.07
C GLY A 429 32.69 -17.75 0.91
N ASN A 430 32.09 -18.20 2.02
CA ASN A 430 31.03 -19.22 2.08
C ASN A 430 31.44 -20.61 1.57
N ILE A 431 32.75 -20.87 1.50
CA ILE A 431 33.31 -22.19 1.16
C ILE A 431 33.98 -22.75 2.41
N LEU A 432 33.48 -23.88 2.90
CA LEU A 432 34.02 -24.58 4.06
C LEU A 432 34.96 -25.71 3.64
N PRO A 433 36.25 -25.69 4.01
CA PRO A 433 37.15 -26.80 3.74
C PRO A 433 36.67 -28.10 4.43
N PRO A 434 36.51 -29.21 3.70
CA PRO A 434 35.90 -30.44 4.21
C PRO A 434 36.73 -31.11 5.31
N ASP A 435 38.06 -30.94 5.30
CA ASP A 435 39.00 -31.53 6.25
C ASP A 435 39.42 -30.58 7.38
N VAL A 436 38.68 -29.48 7.58
CA VAL A 436 38.92 -28.58 8.71
C VAL A 436 38.98 -29.40 10.01
N GLN A 437 40.04 -29.22 10.80
CA GLN A 437 40.23 -30.00 12.03
C GLN A 437 39.15 -29.67 13.07
N TYR A 438 38.77 -28.39 13.15
CA TYR A 438 37.69 -27.91 13.99
C TYR A 438 36.82 -26.95 13.19
N LEU A 439 35.53 -27.22 13.09
CA LEU A 439 34.57 -26.22 12.63
C LEU A 439 34.19 -25.35 13.83
N THR A 440 34.58 -24.09 13.79
CA THR A 440 34.33 -23.11 14.85
C THR A 440 33.19 -22.18 14.43
N VAL A 441 32.08 -22.26 15.15
CA VAL A 441 30.87 -21.51 14.90
C VAL A 441 30.57 -20.64 16.13
N ASP A 442 30.61 -19.33 15.93
CA ASP A 442 30.27 -18.36 16.97
C ASP A 442 28.85 -17.84 16.77
N VAL A 443 28.03 -17.98 17.80
CA VAL A 443 26.81 -17.17 17.97
C VAL A 443 27.25 -15.89 18.67
N LEU A 444 27.22 -14.77 17.95
CA LEU A 444 27.55 -13.46 18.50
C LEU A 444 26.54 -13.07 19.60
N PRO A 445 26.92 -12.15 20.52
CA PRO A 445 25.96 -11.63 21.49
C PRO A 445 24.73 -11.07 20.80
N TYR A 446 23.56 -11.37 21.34
CA TYR A 446 22.29 -10.99 20.75
C TYR A 446 21.43 -10.19 21.71
N LEU A 447 20.50 -9.43 21.14
CA LEU A 447 19.61 -8.56 21.90
C LEU A 447 18.67 -9.40 22.79
N GLY A 448 18.65 -9.09 24.09
CA GLY A 448 17.85 -9.80 25.09
C GLY A 448 18.46 -11.11 25.60
N GLN A 449 19.77 -11.32 25.42
CA GLN A 449 20.49 -12.49 25.93
C GLN A 449 20.46 -12.58 27.46
N ASP A 450 20.01 -13.71 28.00
CA ASP A 450 20.11 -14.10 29.42
C ASP A 450 21.08 -15.27 29.60
N HIS A 451 21.67 -15.38 30.79
CA HIS A 451 22.64 -16.43 31.11
C HIS A 451 22.14 -17.87 30.98
N ASP A 452 20.84 -18.09 31.18
CA ASP A 452 20.21 -19.41 31.13
C ASP A 452 19.59 -19.72 29.75
N ASP A 453 19.73 -18.82 28.78
CA ASP A 453 19.23 -19.03 27.43
C ASP A 453 19.83 -20.30 26.83
N ARG A 454 18.95 -21.21 26.40
CA ARG A 454 19.34 -22.43 25.71
C ARG A 454 19.59 -22.10 24.24
N VAL A 455 20.82 -22.25 23.78
CA VAL A 455 21.22 -22.03 22.38
C VAL A 455 21.41 -23.38 21.69
N VAL A 456 20.64 -23.64 20.64
CA VAL A 456 20.71 -24.85 19.83
C VAL A 456 21.22 -24.49 18.44
N LEU A 457 22.47 -24.84 18.12
CA LEU A 457 23.02 -24.75 16.77
C LEU A 457 22.51 -25.94 15.94
N ILE A 458 21.97 -25.64 14.76
CA ILE A 458 21.39 -26.60 13.83
C ILE A 458 22.23 -26.60 12.56
N LEU A 459 22.63 -27.79 12.12
CA LEU A 459 23.37 -28.02 10.89
C LEU A 459 22.51 -28.89 9.97
N GLU A 460 22.22 -28.37 8.80
CA GLU A 460 21.44 -29.03 7.76
C GLU A 460 22.27 -29.11 6.49
N GLY A 461 22.52 -30.31 5.98
CA GLY A 461 23.38 -30.47 4.81
C GLY A 461 22.75 -31.33 3.73
N THR A 462 23.36 -31.26 2.56
CA THR A 462 23.14 -32.23 1.48
C THR A 462 24.50 -32.77 1.08
N ARG A 463 24.69 -34.09 1.11
CA ARG A 463 25.92 -34.74 0.63
C ARG A 463 26.02 -34.64 -0.90
N ALA A 464 27.19 -34.83 -1.48
CA ALA A 464 27.38 -34.84 -2.95
C ALA A 464 26.48 -35.85 -3.71
N ASN A 465 26.04 -36.92 -3.04
CA ASN A 465 25.13 -37.93 -3.59
C ASN A 465 23.64 -37.55 -3.45
N GLY A 466 23.32 -36.37 -2.92
CA GLY A 466 21.95 -35.85 -2.75
C GLY A 466 21.25 -36.25 -1.45
N SER A 467 21.85 -37.12 -0.62
CA SER A 467 21.27 -37.49 0.67
C SER A 467 21.33 -36.33 1.68
N SER A 468 20.29 -36.21 2.50
CA SER A 468 20.19 -35.14 3.50
C SER A 468 21.00 -35.46 4.76
N TYR A 469 21.51 -34.41 5.41
CA TYR A 469 22.21 -34.45 6.68
C TYR A 469 21.51 -33.51 7.67
N TYR A 470 21.40 -33.92 8.93
CA TYR A 470 20.80 -33.12 9.99
C TYR A 470 21.53 -33.36 11.32
N ARG A 471 21.85 -32.28 12.05
CA ARG A 471 22.49 -32.34 13.37
C ARG A 471 22.10 -31.14 14.23
N GLU A 472 21.83 -31.40 15.51
CA GLU A 472 21.63 -30.38 16.55
C GLU A 472 22.77 -30.41 17.57
N LEU A 473 23.18 -29.24 18.05
CA LEU A 473 24.16 -29.05 19.13
C LEU A 473 23.60 -28.04 20.12
N THR A 474 23.56 -28.37 21.41
CA THR A 474 23.01 -27.47 22.44
C THR A 474 24.10 -26.94 23.36
N ASP A 475 24.05 -25.65 23.68
CA ASP A 475 24.81 -25.02 24.76
C ASP A 475 23.96 -23.94 25.48
N ARG A 476 24.53 -23.25 26.47
CA ARG A 476 23.92 -22.10 27.16
C ARG A 476 24.61 -20.80 26.77
N ALA A 477 23.87 -19.69 26.77
CA ALA A 477 24.38 -18.40 26.33
C ALA A 477 25.48 -17.80 27.23
N GLY A 478 25.47 -18.09 28.53
CA GLY A 478 26.42 -17.49 29.47
C GLY A 478 26.14 -16.00 29.73
N SER A 479 27.03 -15.27 30.42
CA SER A 479 26.75 -13.89 30.87
C SER A 479 26.44 -12.91 29.74
N ASP A 480 25.75 -11.81 30.07
CA ASP A 480 25.45 -10.68 29.18
C ASP A 480 26.68 -10.28 28.33
N ASP A 481 26.44 -10.09 27.03
CA ASP A 481 27.44 -9.71 26.01
C ASP A 481 28.55 -10.75 25.69
N GLN A 482 28.43 -12.01 26.13
CA GLN A 482 29.35 -13.08 25.68
C GLN A 482 28.83 -13.84 24.46
N LYS A 483 29.73 -14.15 23.52
CA LYS A 483 29.43 -15.04 22.40
C LYS A 483 29.40 -16.51 22.84
N VAL A 484 28.56 -17.32 22.20
CA VAL A 484 28.55 -18.78 22.36
C VAL A 484 29.38 -19.41 21.26
N THR A 485 30.43 -20.16 21.61
CA THR A 485 31.31 -20.80 20.63
C THR A 485 31.07 -22.30 20.60
N PHE A 486 30.52 -22.78 19.49
CA PHE A 486 30.48 -24.21 19.17
C PHE A 486 31.76 -24.59 18.43
N ARG A 487 32.45 -25.62 18.92
CA ARG A 487 33.67 -26.15 18.29
C ARG A 487 33.49 -27.63 17.98
N LEU A 488 33.25 -27.95 16.71
CA LEU A 488 33.05 -29.32 16.25
C LEU A 488 34.37 -29.93 15.81
N LEU A 489 34.78 -31.03 16.46
CA LEU A 489 35.89 -31.84 15.99
C LEU A 489 35.49 -32.55 14.69
N ASN A 490 36.24 -32.32 13.62
CA ASN A 490 35.97 -32.92 12.32
C ASN A 490 37.20 -33.68 11.79
N GLY A 491 38.12 -32.99 11.11
CA GLY A 491 39.27 -33.61 10.46
C GLY A 491 38.89 -34.60 9.33
N PRO A 492 39.86 -35.38 8.81
CA PRO A 492 39.64 -36.24 7.63
C PRO A 492 38.61 -37.36 7.80
N GLY A 493 38.27 -37.74 9.02
CA GLY A 493 37.25 -38.77 9.33
C GLY A 493 36.00 -38.22 10.00
N GLY A 494 35.86 -36.89 10.05
CA GLY A 494 34.73 -36.22 10.69
C GLY A 494 33.50 -36.11 9.79
N GLU A 495 32.38 -35.70 10.39
CA GLU A 495 31.07 -35.65 9.72
C GLU A 495 30.97 -34.58 8.63
N ILE A 496 31.66 -33.44 8.80
CA ILE A 496 31.67 -32.37 7.79
C ILE A 496 32.43 -32.81 6.54
N ALA A 497 33.47 -33.63 6.69
CA ALA A 497 34.19 -34.21 5.56
C ALA A 497 33.28 -35.07 4.67
N GLU A 498 32.22 -35.69 5.22
CA GLU A 498 31.24 -36.46 4.46
C GLU A 498 30.34 -35.60 3.56
N LEU A 499 30.32 -34.27 3.79
CA LEU A 499 29.55 -33.30 3.00
C LEU A 499 30.33 -32.72 1.81
N GLU A 500 31.58 -33.13 1.58
CA GLU A 500 32.41 -32.65 0.46
C GLU A 500 31.68 -32.74 -0.89
N GLY A 501 31.66 -31.64 -1.65
CA GLY A 501 30.93 -31.53 -2.91
C GLY A 501 29.42 -31.33 -2.75
N GLY A 502 28.97 -31.09 -1.52
CA GLY A 502 27.60 -30.79 -1.15
C GLY A 502 27.47 -29.45 -0.43
N THR A 503 26.38 -29.28 0.32
CA THR A 503 26.04 -28.02 1.00
C THR A 503 25.85 -28.23 2.49
N LEU A 504 26.06 -27.16 3.26
CA LEU A 504 25.79 -27.10 4.69
C LEU A 504 25.20 -25.74 5.06
N ARG A 505 23.96 -25.76 5.50
CA ARG A 505 23.22 -24.65 6.10
C ARG A 505 23.37 -24.70 7.61
N LEU A 506 23.75 -23.58 8.22
CA LEU A 506 23.81 -23.44 9.67
C LEU A 506 22.92 -22.30 10.15
N TYR A 507 22.18 -22.53 11.21
CA TYR A 507 21.42 -21.51 11.94
C TYR A 507 21.29 -21.98 13.39
N TYR A 508 20.85 -21.11 14.29
CA TYR A 508 20.65 -21.47 15.68
C TYR A 508 19.29 -21.01 16.19
N GLN A 509 18.85 -21.65 17.27
CA GLN A 509 17.68 -21.28 18.02
C GLN A 509 18.07 -20.88 19.44
N VAL A 510 17.49 -19.82 19.95
CA VAL A 510 17.62 -19.38 21.35
C VAL A 510 16.28 -19.61 22.03
N THR A 511 16.27 -20.33 23.15
CA THR A 511 15.06 -20.55 23.95
C THR A 511 15.24 -20.02 25.37
N ASN A 512 14.31 -19.15 25.79
CA ASN A 512 14.29 -18.52 27.10
C ASN A 512 12.88 -18.52 27.71
N THR A 513 12.65 -17.75 28.78
CA THR A 513 11.32 -17.64 29.42
C THR A 513 10.27 -16.94 28.55
N GLU A 514 10.70 -16.17 27.55
CA GLU A 514 9.83 -15.45 26.62
C GLU A 514 9.47 -16.29 25.37
N GLY A 515 10.24 -17.33 25.06
CA GLY A 515 9.96 -18.28 23.98
C GLY A 515 11.20 -18.77 23.24
N THR A 516 11.01 -19.34 22.05
CA THR A 516 12.08 -19.77 21.14
C THR A 516 12.18 -18.82 19.94
N ARG A 517 13.38 -18.34 19.65
CA ARG A 517 13.74 -17.49 18.50
C ARG A 517 14.69 -18.24 17.59
N THR A 518 14.60 -18.03 16.27
CA THR A 518 15.48 -18.65 15.27
C THR A 518 16.34 -17.57 14.60
N SER A 519 17.59 -17.89 14.28
CA SER A 519 18.50 -17.01 13.55
C SER A 519 18.30 -17.02 12.05
N ASP A 520 18.80 -15.97 11.40
CA ASP A 520 19.20 -16.02 10.00
C ASP A 520 20.17 -17.19 9.80
N ASP A 521 20.21 -17.71 8.59
CA ASP A 521 21.01 -18.86 8.20
C ASP A 521 22.25 -18.46 7.42
N ILE A 522 23.26 -19.32 7.46
CA ILE A 522 24.43 -19.26 6.57
C ILE A 522 24.49 -20.55 5.75
N ASP A 523 24.46 -20.39 4.44
CA ASP A 523 24.69 -21.48 3.48
C ASP A 523 26.16 -21.54 3.09
N LEU A 524 26.74 -22.73 3.22
CA LEU A 524 28.13 -23.01 2.90
C LEU A 524 28.20 -24.11 1.84
N ASP A 525 29.04 -23.90 0.83
CA ASP A 525 29.52 -24.98 -0.03
C ASP A 525 30.66 -25.71 0.70
N VAL A 526 30.63 -27.04 0.75
CA VAL A 526 31.67 -27.82 1.45
C VAL A 526 32.70 -28.33 0.44
N GLY A 527 33.89 -27.74 0.46
CA GLY A 527 34.97 -27.99 -0.50
C GLY A 527 34.90 -27.15 -1.77
N ASP A 528 35.79 -27.42 -2.72
CA ASP A 528 35.82 -26.67 -3.98
C ASP A 528 34.54 -26.94 -4.79
N PRO A 529 33.93 -25.92 -5.42
CA PRO A 529 32.67 -26.05 -6.16
C PRO A 529 32.68 -27.12 -7.27
N VAL A 530 33.86 -27.56 -7.74
CA VAL A 530 34.02 -28.69 -8.67
C VAL A 530 35.39 -29.38 -8.49
N ALA A 531 35.43 -30.43 -7.65
CA ALA A 531 36.15 -31.69 -7.88
C ALA A 531 35.72 -32.79 -6.89
N SER A 532 34.40 -32.99 -6.76
CA SER A 532 33.83 -34.26 -6.26
C SER A 532 34.11 -35.38 -7.27
N LEU A 533 34.09 -36.63 -6.81
CA LEU A 533 34.29 -37.78 -7.70
C LEU A 533 33.17 -37.82 -8.78
N PRO A 534 33.50 -38.04 -10.07
CA PRO A 534 32.50 -38.00 -11.14
C PRO A 534 31.48 -39.11 -10.97
N GLU A 535 30.28 -38.93 -11.51
CA GLU A 535 29.22 -39.96 -11.55
C GLU A 535 29.73 -41.30 -12.12
N PRO A 536 29.31 -42.46 -11.57
CA PRO A 536 29.60 -43.74 -12.20
C PRO A 536 28.87 -43.88 -13.55
N PHE A 537 29.46 -44.59 -14.50
CA PHE A 537 28.81 -44.88 -15.78
C PHE A 537 28.01 -46.19 -15.69
N LEU A 538 26.72 -46.14 -16.04
CA LEU A 538 25.84 -47.30 -16.07
C LEU A 538 25.71 -47.83 -17.52
N GLU A 539 26.18 -49.04 -17.82
CA GLU A 539 26.18 -49.56 -19.21
C GLU A 539 24.75 -49.78 -19.73
N GLU A 540 23.90 -50.40 -18.94
CA GLU A 540 22.52 -50.74 -19.31
C GLU A 540 21.52 -49.59 -19.06
N ALA A 541 22.00 -48.44 -18.56
CA ALA A 541 21.21 -47.23 -18.30
C ALA A 541 22.04 -45.96 -18.55
N PRO A 542 22.50 -45.70 -19.79
CA PRO A 542 23.39 -44.58 -20.08
C PRO A 542 22.70 -43.20 -19.94
N PRO A 543 23.47 -42.11 -19.78
CA PRO A 543 22.95 -40.74 -19.82
C PRO A 543 22.35 -40.39 -21.20
N PRO A 544 21.45 -39.38 -21.28
CA PRO A 544 20.98 -38.54 -20.16
C PRO A 544 19.83 -39.18 -19.36
N ASP A 545 19.22 -40.24 -19.88
CA ASP A 545 17.93 -40.71 -19.36
C ASP A 545 18.05 -41.58 -18.10
N TYR A 546 19.21 -42.24 -17.91
CA TYR A 546 19.51 -43.11 -16.77
C TYR A 546 18.35 -44.07 -16.45
N VAL A 547 17.87 -44.77 -17.48
CA VAL A 547 16.78 -45.75 -17.39
C VAL A 547 17.29 -47.14 -17.71
N PHE A 548 17.14 -48.05 -16.76
CA PHE A 548 17.32 -49.49 -16.96
C PHE A 548 15.96 -50.10 -17.33
N ASP A 549 15.78 -50.45 -18.60
CA ASP A 549 14.59 -51.16 -19.07
C ASP A 549 14.79 -52.68 -18.91
N PRO A 550 14.05 -53.36 -18.00
CA PRO A 550 14.20 -54.79 -17.78
C PRO A 550 13.80 -55.65 -18.98
N ALA A 551 12.99 -55.12 -19.92
CA ALA A 551 12.60 -55.82 -21.15
C ALA A 551 13.71 -55.77 -22.21
N LEU A 552 14.50 -54.69 -22.26
CA LEU A 552 15.61 -54.53 -23.20
C LEU A 552 16.93 -55.10 -22.66
N SER A 553 17.15 -55.01 -21.36
CA SER A 553 18.36 -55.46 -20.67
C SER A 553 18.04 -56.66 -19.78
N PRO A 554 18.20 -57.91 -20.24
CA PRO A 554 17.84 -59.12 -19.47
C PRO A 554 18.90 -59.52 -18.42
N PHE A 555 20.02 -58.81 -18.33
CA PHE A 555 21.18 -59.16 -17.49
C PHE A 555 21.24 -58.30 -16.22
N ASP A 556 22.34 -58.44 -15.46
CA ASP A 556 22.69 -57.59 -14.33
C ASP A 556 23.05 -56.16 -14.80
N LEU A 557 22.94 -55.16 -13.92
CA LEU A 557 23.37 -53.80 -14.20
C LEU A 557 24.87 -53.65 -13.95
N LYS A 558 25.64 -53.26 -14.97
CA LYS A 558 27.07 -53.00 -14.85
C LYS A 558 27.31 -51.53 -14.56
N VAL A 559 28.15 -51.31 -13.57
CA VAL A 559 28.56 -49.99 -13.10
C VAL A 559 30.05 -49.86 -13.33
N LEU A 560 30.46 -48.89 -14.13
CA LEU A 560 31.86 -48.56 -14.38
C LEU A 560 32.22 -47.29 -13.63
N VAL A 561 33.08 -47.42 -12.62
CA VAL A 561 33.77 -46.26 -12.04
C VAL A 561 34.91 -45.91 -12.97
N ARG A 562 34.77 -44.81 -13.71
CA ARG A 562 35.76 -44.38 -14.70
C ARG A 562 37.08 -44.07 -14.01
N LYS A 563 38.19 -44.37 -14.69
CA LYS A 563 39.52 -43.97 -14.22
C LYS A 563 39.53 -42.46 -13.90
N HIS A 564 39.98 -42.12 -12.71
CA HIS A 564 40.07 -40.74 -12.25
C HIS A 564 41.44 -40.51 -11.61
N PRO A 565 42.10 -39.35 -11.83
CA PRO A 565 43.42 -39.05 -11.26
C PRO A 565 43.48 -39.20 -9.73
N ASP A 566 42.34 -39.02 -9.08
CA ASP A 566 42.26 -39.08 -7.62
C ASP A 566 42.13 -40.50 -7.04
N ILE A 567 41.91 -41.51 -7.87
CA ILE A 567 41.91 -42.93 -7.49
C ILE A 567 43.33 -43.48 -7.66
N GLN A 568 43.97 -43.85 -6.56
CA GLN A 568 45.38 -44.25 -6.50
C GLN A 568 45.56 -45.70 -6.01
N ALA A 569 46.81 -46.17 -6.05
CA ALA A 569 47.17 -47.47 -5.51
C ALA A 569 46.82 -47.56 -4.01
N ASN A 570 46.26 -48.70 -3.61
CA ASN A 570 45.75 -49.06 -2.30
C ASN A 570 44.42 -48.41 -1.88
N ASP A 571 43.80 -47.60 -2.73
CA ASP A 571 42.45 -47.12 -2.49
C ASP A 571 41.45 -48.29 -2.49
N THR A 572 40.41 -48.20 -1.67
CA THR A 572 39.27 -49.12 -1.69
C THR A 572 38.09 -48.35 -2.26
N VAL A 573 37.54 -48.84 -3.36
CA VAL A 573 36.36 -48.25 -4.01
C VAL A 573 35.16 -49.15 -3.70
N THR A 574 34.02 -48.54 -3.37
CA THR A 574 32.78 -49.26 -3.08
C THR A 574 31.65 -48.58 -3.85
N VAL A 575 30.91 -49.33 -4.68
CA VAL A 575 29.68 -48.83 -5.31
C VAL A 575 28.50 -49.09 -4.37
N HIS A 576 27.58 -48.15 -4.32
CA HIS A 576 26.32 -48.23 -3.57
C HIS A 576 25.15 -48.14 -4.55
N PHE A 577 24.22 -49.10 -4.47
CA PHE A 577 22.95 -49.07 -5.19
C PHE A 577 21.82 -48.97 -4.16
N GLU A 578 21.22 -47.79 -4.05
CA GLU A 578 20.17 -47.52 -3.06
C GLU A 578 18.81 -47.46 -3.75
N GLY A 579 18.03 -48.53 -3.60
CA GLY A 579 16.68 -48.64 -4.14
C GLY A 579 15.64 -47.95 -3.26
N THR A 580 14.54 -47.53 -3.89
CA THR A 580 13.34 -47.02 -3.21
C THR A 580 12.29 -48.12 -2.97
N ALA A 581 12.69 -49.39 -3.10
CA ALA A 581 11.88 -50.57 -2.80
C ALA A 581 12.48 -51.37 -1.64
N PRO A 582 11.65 -52.00 -0.78
CA PRO A 582 12.13 -52.95 0.21
C PRO A 582 12.94 -54.08 -0.46
N GLY A 583 14.16 -54.32 0.01
CA GLY A 583 15.07 -55.31 -0.59
C GLY A 583 15.60 -54.93 -1.98
N GLY A 584 15.39 -53.68 -2.41
CA GLY A 584 15.86 -53.13 -3.68
C GLY A 584 17.23 -52.47 -3.61
N SER A 585 17.86 -52.38 -2.43
CA SER A 585 19.21 -51.84 -2.25
C SER A 585 20.27 -52.94 -2.25
N PHE A 586 21.46 -52.65 -2.77
CA PHE A 586 22.56 -53.62 -2.83
C PHE A 586 23.93 -52.92 -2.84
N THR A 587 24.86 -53.41 -2.03
CA THR A 587 26.24 -52.93 -2.01
C THR A 587 27.16 -54.07 -2.48
N PRO A 588 27.71 -54.01 -3.71
CA PRO A 588 28.68 -54.99 -4.20
C PRO A 588 29.97 -55.01 -3.37
N ALA A 589 30.73 -56.10 -3.46
CA ALA A 589 32.01 -56.24 -2.76
C ALA A 589 32.99 -55.12 -3.18
N PRO A 590 33.65 -54.43 -2.22
CA PRO A 590 34.61 -53.38 -2.51
C PRO A 590 35.82 -53.87 -3.33
N ILE A 591 36.34 -53.02 -4.22
CA ILE A 591 37.58 -53.30 -4.97
C ILE A 591 38.74 -52.50 -4.36
N LYS A 592 39.79 -53.21 -3.92
CA LYS A 592 41.06 -52.59 -3.55
C LYS A 592 41.93 -52.38 -4.80
N VAL A 593 42.22 -51.12 -5.12
CA VAL A 593 42.99 -50.69 -6.29
C VAL A 593 44.45 -51.08 -6.12
N ILE A 594 44.89 -52.15 -6.76
CA ILE A 594 46.31 -52.54 -6.83
C ILE A 594 46.95 -52.04 -8.14
N GLY A 595 48.27 -52.17 -8.30
CA GLY A 595 49.01 -51.56 -9.42
C GLY A 595 48.47 -51.82 -10.83
N GLY A 596 47.80 -52.96 -11.07
CA GLY A 596 47.15 -53.27 -12.36
C GLY A 596 45.82 -52.54 -12.63
N TRP A 597 45.22 -51.93 -11.61
CA TRP A 597 43.95 -51.20 -11.68
C TRP A 597 44.14 -49.69 -11.83
N ILE A 598 45.37 -49.18 -11.72
CA ILE A 598 45.66 -47.74 -11.85
C ILE A 598 45.49 -47.32 -13.32
N GLY A 599 44.63 -46.34 -13.57
CA GLY A 599 44.40 -45.80 -14.92
C GLY A 599 43.48 -46.65 -15.80
N VAL A 600 42.77 -47.62 -15.23
CA VAL A 600 41.69 -48.39 -15.89
C VAL A 600 40.37 -48.18 -15.15
N ASP A 601 39.24 -48.40 -15.85
CA ASP A 601 37.91 -48.32 -15.24
C ASP A 601 37.68 -49.53 -14.31
N LEU A 602 37.06 -49.30 -13.15
CA LEU A 602 36.75 -50.35 -12.18
C LEU A 602 35.33 -50.88 -12.42
N PRO A 603 35.16 -52.18 -12.78
CA PRO A 603 33.85 -52.74 -13.08
C PRO A 603 33.19 -53.32 -11.83
N TYR A 604 31.92 -52.97 -11.63
CA TYR A 604 31.02 -53.54 -10.64
C TYR A 604 29.78 -54.11 -11.32
N THR A 605 29.09 -55.00 -10.62
CA THR A 605 27.85 -55.62 -11.10
C THR A 605 26.82 -55.60 -9.99
N ILE A 606 25.66 -55.02 -10.26
CA ILE A 606 24.48 -55.06 -9.39
C ILE A 606 23.58 -56.19 -9.90
N PRO A 607 23.37 -57.26 -9.11
CA PRO A 607 22.57 -58.40 -9.53
C PRO A 607 21.16 -57.97 -9.92
N ARG A 608 20.67 -58.50 -11.03
CA ARG A 608 19.39 -58.15 -11.63
C ARG A 608 18.23 -58.13 -10.64
N GLN A 609 18.21 -59.09 -9.70
CA GLN A 609 17.12 -59.20 -8.71
C GLN A 609 16.94 -57.93 -7.87
N TYR A 610 18.02 -57.22 -7.54
CA TYR A 610 17.96 -55.97 -6.77
C TYR A 610 17.54 -54.80 -7.66
N VAL A 611 17.97 -54.79 -8.93
CA VAL A 611 17.54 -53.79 -9.91
C VAL A 611 16.03 -53.91 -10.14
N ILE A 612 15.54 -55.09 -10.53
CA ILE A 612 14.10 -55.30 -10.83
C ILE A 612 13.20 -55.26 -9.60
N ALA A 613 13.72 -55.42 -8.39
CA ALA A 613 12.95 -55.16 -7.17
C ALA A 613 12.45 -53.71 -7.11
N ASN A 614 13.13 -52.80 -7.81
CA ASN A 614 12.71 -51.41 -8.00
C ASN A 614 11.90 -51.20 -9.29
N LEU A 615 11.25 -52.21 -9.86
CA LEU A 615 10.40 -52.04 -11.05
C LEU A 615 9.32 -50.97 -10.81
N ASP A 616 9.19 -50.07 -11.79
CA ASP A 616 8.38 -48.85 -11.74
C ASP A 616 8.84 -47.84 -10.68
N ARG A 617 9.91 -48.12 -9.95
CA ARG A 617 10.51 -47.27 -8.92
C ARG A 617 11.89 -46.75 -9.35
N SER A 618 12.57 -46.06 -8.43
CA SER A 618 13.90 -45.50 -8.64
C SER A 618 14.96 -46.12 -7.75
N ALA A 619 16.21 -45.95 -8.17
CA ALA A 619 17.38 -46.20 -7.34
C ALA A 619 18.39 -45.05 -7.52
N SER A 620 19.28 -44.89 -6.56
CA SER A 620 20.44 -43.99 -6.63
C SER A 620 21.71 -44.82 -6.73
N VAL A 621 22.60 -44.50 -7.67
CA VAL A 621 23.86 -45.21 -7.86
C VAL A 621 25.04 -44.27 -7.73
N TYR A 622 25.90 -44.51 -6.75
CA TYR A 622 27.09 -43.71 -6.49
C TYR A 622 28.23 -44.60 -5.99
N TYR A 623 29.42 -44.05 -5.78
CA TYR A 623 30.53 -44.80 -5.19
C TYR A 623 31.29 -43.97 -4.15
N THR A 624 31.96 -44.68 -3.24
CA THR A 624 32.91 -44.14 -2.28
C THR A 624 34.34 -44.54 -2.65
N VAL A 625 35.30 -43.65 -2.38
CA VAL A 625 36.73 -43.96 -2.45
C VAL A 625 37.33 -43.74 -1.06
N GLU A 626 37.93 -44.79 -0.50
CA GLU A 626 38.61 -44.80 0.79
C GLU A 626 40.09 -45.04 0.62
N ARG A 627 40.92 -44.27 1.31
CA ARG A 627 42.36 -44.47 1.35
C ARG A 627 42.82 -44.50 2.80
N GLU A 628 43.75 -45.40 3.10
CA GLU A 628 44.31 -45.56 4.43
C GLU A 628 44.88 -44.20 4.92
N ASN A 629 44.41 -43.72 6.07
CA ASN A 629 44.75 -42.40 6.64
C ASN A 629 44.35 -41.17 5.80
N SER A 630 43.37 -41.30 4.90
CA SER A 630 42.80 -40.20 4.11
C SER A 630 41.27 -40.17 4.24
N ARG A 631 40.66 -39.05 3.86
CA ARG A 631 39.20 -38.89 3.91
C ARG A 631 38.47 -39.79 2.91
N ARG A 632 37.34 -40.37 3.33
CA ARG A 632 36.39 -41.04 2.43
C ARG A 632 35.72 -39.98 1.55
N ARG A 633 35.65 -40.21 0.24
CA ARG A 633 34.99 -39.29 -0.71
C ARG A 633 33.82 -39.98 -1.40
N LEU A 634 32.75 -39.24 -1.65
CA LEU A 634 31.58 -39.70 -2.40
C LEU A 634 31.60 -39.16 -3.84
N SER A 635 31.04 -39.93 -4.77
CA SER A 635 30.70 -39.43 -6.09
C SER A 635 29.34 -38.74 -6.09
N HIS A 636 29.11 -37.92 -7.11
CA HIS A 636 27.74 -37.58 -7.50
C HIS A 636 26.95 -38.85 -7.80
N ALA A 637 25.67 -38.84 -7.42
CA ALA A 637 24.78 -39.96 -7.64
C ALA A 637 24.13 -39.89 -9.01
N VAL A 638 24.07 -41.05 -9.68
CA VAL A 638 23.22 -41.25 -10.84
C VAL A 638 21.83 -41.64 -10.36
N PRO A 639 20.80 -40.83 -10.63
CA PRO A 639 19.44 -41.24 -10.37
C PRO A 639 19.06 -42.26 -11.43
N LEU A 640 18.88 -43.53 -11.06
CA LEU A 640 18.45 -44.60 -11.95
C LEU A 640 16.91 -44.80 -11.91
N ARG A 641 16.30 -45.04 -13.07
CA ARG A 641 14.92 -45.60 -13.19
C ARG A 641 15.00 -47.06 -13.56
N VAL A 642 14.10 -47.87 -13.01
CA VAL A 642 13.94 -49.27 -13.43
C VAL A 642 12.56 -49.46 -14.05
N GLY A 643 12.53 -49.64 -15.37
CA GLY A 643 11.32 -49.70 -16.18
C GLY A 643 11.58 -49.15 -17.58
N SER A 644 10.56 -49.08 -18.44
CA SER A 644 10.72 -48.50 -19.78
C SER A 644 10.89 -46.97 -19.73
N ALA A 645 11.83 -46.45 -20.52
CA ALA A 645 12.02 -45.00 -20.68
C ALA A 645 10.75 -44.39 -21.30
N LEU A 646 10.27 -43.32 -20.71
CA LEU A 646 9.12 -42.57 -21.21
C LEU A 646 9.58 -41.56 -22.26
N ASP A 647 9.18 -41.74 -23.52
CA ASP A 647 9.34 -40.73 -24.56
C ASP A 647 8.21 -39.70 -24.45
N LEU A 648 8.53 -38.50 -23.97
CA LEU A 648 7.55 -37.48 -23.60
C LEU A 648 7.61 -36.27 -24.55
N PRO A 649 6.77 -36.23 -25.60
CA PRO A 649 6.73 -35.11 -26.55
C PRO A 649 6.17 -33.84 -25.90
N VAL A 650 6.29 -32.70 -26.58
CA VAL A 650 5.67 -31.44 -26.13
C VAL A 650 4.15 -31.58 -25.95
N ALA A 651 3.58 -30.88 -24.98
CA ALA A 651 2.13 -30.81 -24.82
C ALA A 651 1.47 -30.08 -26.01
N TYR A 652 0.20 -30.40 -26.29
CA TYR A 652 -0.57 -29.72 -27.33
C TYR A 652 -1.60 -28.77 -26.71
N ILE A 653 -1.55 -27.49 -27.07
CA ILE A 653 -2.53 -26.49 -26.60
C ILE A 653 -3.56 -26.21 -27.69
N TYR A 654 -4.83 -26.52 -27.42
CA TYR A 654 -5.92 -26.43 -28.39
C TYR A 654 -6.17 -25.01 -28.91
N GLN A 655 -6.01 -24.00 -28.06
CA GLN A 655 -6.22 -22.59 -28.40
C GLN A 655 -4.91 -21.90 -28.86
N SER A 656 -3.96 -22.67 -29.37
CA SER A 656 -2.70 -22.16 -29.92
C SER A 656 -2.55 -22.51 -31.40
N THR A 657 -1.75 -21.71 -32.10
CA THR A 657 -1.26 -22.02 -33.45
C THR A 657 0.18 -22.50 -33.32
N VAL A 658 0.48 -23.71 -33.80
CA VAL A 658 1.84 -24.24 -33.84
C VAL A 658 2.69 -23.42 -34.82
N THR A 659 3.83 -22.91 -34.36
CA THR A 659 4.76 -22.08 -35.14
C THR A 659 6.09 -22.77 -35.42
N GLY A 660 6.36 -23.89 -34.77
CA GLY A 660 7.55 -24.72 -34.93
C GLY A 660 7.43 -26.05 -34.19
N PRO A 661 8.48 -26.89 -34.16
CA PRO A 661 8.44 -28.20 -33.51
C PRO A 661 8.22 -28.10 -31.98
N ASP A 662 8.69 -27.02 -31.37
CA ASP A 662 8.67 -26.73 -29.93
C ASP A 662 8.18 -25.31 -29.64
N THR A 663 7.51 -24.66 -30.61
CA THR A 663 6.95 -23.31 -30.45
C THR A 663 5.50 -23.21 -30.88
N ALA A 664 4.72 -22.41 -30.15
CA ALA A 664 3.35 -22.08 -30.49
C ALA A 664 3.01 -20.62 -30.14
N THR A 665 1.90 -20.11 -30.68
CA THR A 665 1.39 -18.78 -30.35
C THR A 665 -0.09 -18.85 -29.98
N ILE A 666 -0.48 -18.21 -28.88
CA ILE A 666 -1.88 -18.09 -28.43
C ILE A 666 -2.41 -16.71 -28.81
N ASN A 667 -3.53 -16.69 -29.53
CA ASN A 667 -4.35 -15.48 -29.62
C ASN A 667 -5.24 -15.40 -28.37
N PRO A 668 -5.03 -14.42 -27.47
CA PRO A 668 -5.74 -14.35 -26.20
C PRO A 668 -7.26 -14.26 -26.36
N MET A 669 -7.78 -13.81 -27.51
CA MET A 669 -9.23 -13.76 -27.75
C MET A 669 -9.89 -15.13 -27.88
N GLN A 670 -9.13 -16.18 -28.23
CA GLN A 670 -9.67 -17.53 -28.37
C GLN A 670 -10.05 -18.17 -27.03
N VAL A 671 -9.53 -17.61 -25.92
CA VAL A 671 -9.76 -18.10 -24.56
C VAL A 671 -10.63 -17.15 -23.75
N VAL A 672 -11.30 -16.19 -24.39
CA VAL A 672 -12.25 -15.29 -23.69
C VAL A 672 -13.64 -15.90 -23.63
N ASN A 673 -14.05 -16.60 -24.70
CA ASN A 673 -15.35 -17.27 -24.78
C ASN A 673 -15.24 -18.55 -25.63
N PRO A 674 -15.23 -19.75 -25.02
CA PRO A 674 -15.27 -20.01 -23.58
C PRO A 674 -13.96 -19.61 -22.86
N PRO A 675 -14.00 -19.29 -21.54
CA PRO A 675 -12.84 -18.85 -20.77
C PRO A 675 -11.93 -20.00 -20.33
N VAL A 676 -11.56 -20.88 -21.27
CA VAL A 676 -10.83 -22.12 -20.97
C VAL A 676 -9.62 -22.27 -21.87
N VAL A 677 -8.57 -22.87 -21.32
CA VAL A 677 -7.43 -23.38 -22.09
C VAL A 677 -7.38 -24.88 -21.91
N SER A 678 -7.48 -25.61 -23.02
CA SER A 678 -7.36 -27.07 -23.03
C SER A 678 -5.97 -27.45 -23.50
N ILE A 679 -5.33 -28.34 -22.74
CA ILE A 679 -3.95 -28.75 -22.96
C ILE A 679 -3.92 -30.28 -22.92
N ARG A 680 -3.55 -30.90 -24.03
CA ARG A 680 -3.45 -32.35 -24.16
C ARG A 680 -2.01 -32.80 -23.94
N VAL A 681 -1.85 -33.72 -23.01
CA VAL A 681 -0.63 -34.53 -22.85
C VAL A 681 -0.89 -35.87 -23.51
N LYS A 682 0.02 -36.31 -24.39
CA LYS A 682 -0.07 -37.60 -25.07
C LYS A 682 1.32 -38.20 -25.22
N TYR A 683 1.50 -39.45 -24.82
CA TYR A 683 2.73 -40.21 -25.02
C TYR A 683 2.43 -41.70 -25.03
N ASP A 684 3.26 -42.46 -25.74
CA ASP A 684 3.07 -43.91 -25.89
C ASP A 684 3.42 -44.65 -24.59
N GLY A 685 2.58 -45.63 -24.22
CA GLY A 685 2.81 -46.43 -23.01
C GLY A 685 2.41 -45.74 -21.71
N MET A 686 1.43 -44.83 -21.78
CA MET A 686 0.82 -44.20 -20.62
C MET A 686 0.13 -45.24 -19.74
N GLN A 687 0.33 -45.15 -18.42
CA GLN A 687 -0.24 -46.05 -17.43
C GLN A 687 -1.23 -45.30 -16.53
N ALA A 688 -2.22 -46.01 -15.97
CA ALA A 688 -3.15 -45.42 -15.02
C ALA A 688 -2.48 -45.00 -13.69
N SER A 689 -1.30 -45.58 -13.41
CA SER A 689 -0.44 -45.26 -12.26
C SER A 689 0.49 -44.07 -12.49
N ASP A 690 0.56 -43.52 -13.71
CA ASP A 690 1.36 -42.32 -13.98
C ASP A 690 0.71 -41.11 -13.32
N ASP A 691 1.46 -40.36 -12.52
CA ASP A 691 1.02 -39.07 -12.01
C ASP A 691 1.59 -37.95 -12.90
N ILE A 692 0.74 -37.36 -13.72
CA ILE A 692 1.12 -36.39 -14.75
C ILE A 692 0.86 -34.98 -14.22
N LYS A 693 1.91 -34.19 -14.01
CA LYS A 693 1.81 -32.79 -13.58
C LYS A 693 2.16 -31.87 -14.73
N LEU A 694 1.22 -31.03 -15.14
CA LEU A 694 1.44 -30.03 -16.17
C LEU A 694 1.98 -28.74 -15.55
N TYR A 695 2.94 -28.11 -16.21
CA TYR A 695 3.53 -26.84 -15.84
C TYR A 695 3.25 -25.82 -16.93
N TRP A 696 2.71 -24.67 -16.52
CA TRP A 696 2.53 -23.48 -17.33
C TRP A 696 3.34 -22.37 -16.67
N ILE A 697 4.54 -22.10 -17.18
CA ILE A 697 5.51 -21.20 -16.55
C ILE A 697 5.59 -19.90 -17.33
N GLY A 698 4.93 -18.87 -16.83
CA GLY A 698 4.97 -17.52 -17.37
C GLY A 698 5.47 -16.52 -16.34
N ARG A 699 4.87 -15.33 -16.33
CA ARG A 699 5.14 -14.30 -15.31
C ARG A 699 4.76 -14.79 -13.90
N PRO A 700 5.52 -14.39 -12.86
CA PRO A 700 5.17 -14.71 -11.47
C PRO A 700 3.73 -14.32 -11.10
N GLY A 701 3.14 -15.06 -10.16
CA GLY A 701 1.74 -14.87 -9.77
C GLY A 701 0.77 -15.58 -10.71
N LEU A 702 -0.28 -14.90 -11.17
CA LEU A 702 -1.32 -15.53 -12.00
C LEU A 702 -0.81 -16.04 -13.35
N GLY A 703 0.33 -15.55 -13.83
CA GLY A 703 0.94 -16.01 -15.09
C GLY A 703 1.54 -17.41 -15.03
N THR A 704 1.71 -17.98 -13.83
CA THR A 704 2.24 -19.32 -13.59
C THR A 704 1.25 -20.09 -12.69
N PRO A 705 0.11 -20.54 -13.24
CA PRO A 705 -0.94 -21.18 -12.44
C PRO A 705 -0.45 -22.54 -11.91
N GLU A 706 -0.89 -22.88 -10.70
CA GLU A 706 -0.73 -24.23 -10.17
C GLU A 706 -1.76 -25.15 -10.83
N ILE A 707 -1.28 -26.18 -11.52
CA ILE A 707 -2.13 -27.16 -12.20
C ILE A 707 -1.99 -28.48 -11.44
N PRO A 708 -3.08 -28.99 -10.84
CA PRO A 708 -3.05 -30.28 -10.15
C PRO A 708 -2.62 -31.40 -11.08
N ALA A 709 -1.85 -32.33 -10.55
CA ALA A 709 -1.49 -33.54 -11.29
C ALA A 709 -2.73 -34.40 -11.56
N LYS A 710 -2.70 -35.16 -12.66
CA LYS A 710 -3.76 -36.08 -13.07
C LYS A 710 -3.18 -37.47 -13.29
N PRO A 711 -3.92 -38.54 -12.94
CA PRO A 711 -3.52 -39.88 -13.31
C PRO A 711 -3.50 -40.04 -14.84
N GLY A 712 -2.59 -40.86 -15.36
CA GLY A 712 -2.55 -41.24 -16.76
C GLY A 712 -3.81 -42.00 -17.19
N ALA A 713 -4.10 -41.96 -18.49
CA ALA A 713 -5.25 -42.63 -19.09
C ALA A 713 -4.79 -43.72 -20.08
N ALA A 714 -4.40 -44.87 -19.53
CA ALA A 714 -3.81 -46.00 -20.28
C ALA A 714 -4.66 -46.53 -21.45
N SER A 715 -5.98 -46.31 -21.45
CA SER A 715 -6.85 -46.75 -22.56
C SER A 715 -6.81 -45.84 -23.79
N ALA A 716 -6.29 -44.61 -23.65
CA ALA A 716 -6.32 -43.59 -24.70
C ALA A 716 -4.93 -42.98 -24.99
N ASP A 717 -3.92 -43.28 -24.17
CA ASP A 717 -2.59 -42.69 -24.20
C ASP A 717 -2.59 -41.14 -24.15
N GLU A 718 -3.68 -40.53 -23.69
CA GLU A 718 -3.84 -39.08 -23.64
C GLU A 718 -4.60 -38.60 -22.40
N VAL A 719 -4.15 -37.49 -21.82
CA VAL A 719 -4.80 -36.80 -20.69
C VAL A 719 -4.98 -35.33 -21.04
N ASP A 720 -6.21 -34.85 -20.92
CA ASP A 720 -6.52 -33.44 -21.09
C ASP A 720 -6.49 -32.71 -19.74
N PHE A 721 -5.70 -31.64 -19.67
CA PHE A 721 -5.75 -30.62 -18.65
C PHE A 721 -6.63 -29.48 -19.14
N THR A 722 -7.36 -28.87 -18.21
CA THR A 722 -8.20 -27.72 -18.51
C THR A 722 -7.89 -26.65 -17.48
N LEU A 723 -7.36 -25.53 -17.94
CA LEU A 723 -7.38 -24.29 -17.16
C LEU A 723 -8.82 -23.77 -17.26
N SER A 724 -9.56 -23.93 -16.16
CA SER A 724 -10.97 -23.51 -16.05
C SER A 724 -11.14 -21.99 -15.97
N ASP A 725 -10.04 -21.26 -15.93
CA ASP A 725 -9.99 -19.82 -16.11
C ASP A 725 -8.88 -19.43 -17.10
N ASN A 726 -9.02 -18.24 -17.67
CA ASN A 726 -8.10 -17.67 -18.65
C ASN A 726 -7.13 -16.65 -18.01
N ARG A 727 -6.96 -16.68 -16.69
CA ARG A 727 -6.17 -15.68 -15.95
C ARG A 727 -4.69 -15.78 -16.27
N ALA A 728 -4.20 -17.02 -16.44
CA ALA A 728 -2.83 -17.28 -16.85
C ALA A 728 -2.51 -16.72 -18.24
N VAL A 729 -3.48 -16.72 -19.15
CA VAL A 729 -3.30 -16.09 -20.48
C VAL A 729 -3.31 -14.57 -20.35
N ALA A 730 -4.25 -14.01 -19.57
CA ALA A 730 -4.33 -12.57 -19.33
C ALA A 730 -3.04 -12.00 -18.70
N ALA A 731 -2.46 -12.70 -17.72
CA ALA A 731 -1.26 -12.29 -17.03
C ALA A 731 0.03 -12.38 -17.89
N ASN A 732 -0.01 -13.12 -19.00
CA ASN A 732 1.13 -13.29 -19.90
C ASN A 732 0.99 -12.52 -21.22
N LEU A 733 0.00 -11.62 -21.37
CA LEU A 733 -0.20 -10.83 -22.59
C LEU A 733 1.09 -10.15 -23.08
N GLY A 734 1.52 -10.45 -24.30
CA GLY A 734 2.74 -9.91 -24.91
C GLY A 734 4.04 -10.62 -24.53
N HIS A 735 3.97 -11.68 -23.71
CA HIS A 735 5.12 -12.43 -23.24
C HIS A 735 5.12 -13.87 -23.75
N SER A 736 6.31 -14.47 -23.75
CA SER A 736 6.47 -15.90 -23.93
C SER A 736 6.42 -16.61 -22.58
N LEU A 737 5.84 -17.79 -22.57
CA LEU A 737 5.77 -18.71 -21.44
C LEU A 737 6.20 -20.10 -21.89
N THR A 738 6.56 -20.95 -20.95
CA THR A 738 6.99 -22.33 -21.21
C THR A 738 5.94 -23.30 -20.68
N VAL A 739 5.49 -24.22 -21.54
CA VAL A 739 4.62 -25.33 -21.14
C VAL A 739 5.38 -26.64 -21.25
N TYR A 740 5.42 -27.40 -20.18
CA TYR A 740 5.94 -28.77 -20.16
C TYR A 740 5.12 -29.57 -19.16
N TYR A 741 5.27 -30.89 -19.15
CA TYR A 741 4.69 -31.73 -18.12
C TYR A 741 5.74 -32.67 -17.59
N GLU A 742 5.47 -33.16 -16.39
CA GLU A 742 6.24 -34.16 -15.73
C GLU A 742 5.38 -35.38 -15.51
N VAL A 743 5.96 -36.56 -15.75
CA VAL A 743 5.30 -37.83 -15.47
C VAL A 743 6.06 -38.52 -14.35
N THR A 744 5.40 -38.68 -13.21
CA THR A 744 5.93 -39.45 -12.09
C THR A 744 5.40 -40.87 -12.18
N ARG A 745 6.31 -41.82 -12.48
CA ARG A 745 6.02 -43.26 -12.47
C ARG A 745 6.81 -43.89 -11.32
N GLY A 746 6.07 -44.50 -10.39
CA GLY A 746 6.50 -45.03 -9.08
C GLY A 746 7.62 -44.24 -8.39
N GLY A 747 7.40 -42.94 -8.24
CA GLY A 747 8.24 -42.07 -7.41
C GLY A 747 9.38 -41.38 -8.15
N LYS A 748 9.56 -41.60 -9.46
CA LYS A 748 10.49 -40.81 -10.27
C LYS A 748 9.81 -40.08 -11.41
N THR A 749 10.13 -38.80 -11.46
CA THR A 749 9.56 -37.79 -12.34
C THR A 749 10.40 -37.66 -13.60
N THR A 750 9.75 -37.71 -14.76
CA THR A 750 10.37 -37.51 -16.09
C THR A 750 9.78 -36.27 -16.71
N LYS A 751 10.62 -35.32 -17.11
CA LYS A 751 10.17 -34.08 -17.75
C LYS A 751 10.00 -34.27 -19.25
N SER A 752 8.94 -33.73 -19.81
CA SER A 752 8.71 -33.67 -21.26
C SER A 752 9.63 -32.66 -21.94
N ALA A 753 9.68 -32.70 -23.27
CA ALA A 753 10.15 -31.54 -24.04
C ALA A 753 9.35 -30.28 -23.69
N GLU A 754 10.01 -29.12 -23.74
CA GLU A 754 9.40 -27.82 -23.44
C GLU A 754 8.76 -27.22 -24.70
N LEU A 755 7.53 -26.71 -24.55
CA LEU A 755 6.86 -25.91 -25.56
C LEU A 755 6.98 -24.43 -25.20
N THR A 756 7.66 -23.63 -26.03
CA THR A 756 7.68 -22.17 -25.88
C THR A 756 6.43 -21.57 -26.54
N VAL A 757 5.62 -20.87 -25.76
CA VAL A 757 4.33 -20.32 -26.21
C VAL A 757 4.37 -18.80 -26.11
N LYS A 758 4.23 -18.08 -27.23
CA LYS A 758 4.02 -16.63 -27.22
C LYS A 758 2.54 -16.30 -27.03
N VAL A 759 2.19 -15.53 -26.01
CA VAL A 759 0.84 -14.93 -25.90
C VAL A 759 0.87 -13.57 -26.59
N MET A 760 0.04 -13.36 -27.60
CA MET A 760 -0.01 -12.08 -28.32
C MET A 760 -0.40 -10.94 -27.37
N ASN A 761 0.20 -9.76 -27.52
CA ASN A 761 -0.35 -8.56 -26.86
C ASN A 761 -1.57 -8.04 -27.65
N PHE A 762 -2.33 -7.09 -27.08
CA PHE A 762 -3.53 -6.55 -27.71
C PHE A 762 -3.28 -5.78 -29.03
N GLU A 763 -2.08 -5.21 -29.23
CA GLU A 763 -1.73 -4.51 -30.47
C GLU A 763 -1.37 -5.47 -31.62
N GLU A 764 -0.99 -6.70 -31.29
CA GLU A 764 -0.64 -7.77 -32.23
C GLU A 764 -1.86 -8.57 -32.73
N ILE A 765 -3.06 -8.35 -32.15
CA ILE A 765 -4.25 -9.15 -32.46
C ILE A 765 -4.83 -8.80 -33.83
N PRO A 766 -5.09 -9.80 -34.69
CA PRO A 766 -5.84 -9.61 -35.92
C PRO A 766 -7.26 -9.07 -35.62
N GLY A 767 -7.57 -7.85 -36.06
CA GLY A 767 -8.85 -7.17 -35.79
C GLY A 767 -8.71 -5.90 -34.92
N GLY A 768 -7.52 -5.61 -34.39
CA GLY A 768 -7.21 -4.41 -33.62
C GLY A 768 -7.36 -4.59 -32.10
N ASN A 769 -6.82 -3.63 -31.34
CA ASN A 769 -6.83 -3.68 -29.88
C ASN A 769 -8.27 -3.67 -29.33
N PRO A 770 -8.71 -4.73 -28.63
CA PRO A 770 -10.09 -4.89 -28.15
C PRO A 770 -10.45 -3.95 -27.00
N LEU A 771 -9.49 -3.19 -26.44
CA LEU A 771 -9.75 -2.16 -25.43
C LEU A 771 -10.10 -0.78 -26.04
N LYS A 772 -10.05 -0.64 -27.37
CA LYS A 772 -10.43 0.60 -28.06
C LYS A 772 -11.95 0.80 -28.09
N GLY A 773 -12.39 2.05 -27.94
CA GLY A 773 -13.81 2.44 -28.00
C GLY A 773 -14.71 1.89 -26.88
N LEU A 774 -14.14 1.40 -25.77
CA LEU A 774 -14.91 0.89 -24.63
C LEU A 774 -15.26 1.96 -23.59
N VAL A 775 -14.49 3.05 -23.53
CA VAL A 775 -14.68 4.16 -22.59
C VAL A 775 -15.35 5.33 -23.32
N SER A 776 -16.40 5.89 -22.71
CA SER A 776 -17.05 7.10 -23.23
C SER A 776 -17.77 7.90 -22.15
N VAL A 777 -18.12 9.15 -22.50
CA VAL A 777 -19.14 9.96 -21.83
C VAL A 777 -20.32 10.07 -22.80
N PRO A 778 -21.35 9.22 -22.68
CA PRO A 778 -22.39 9.08 -23.69
C PRO A 778 -23.29 10.32 -23.81
N GLU A 779 -23.39 11.15 -22.78
CA GLU A 779 -24.15 12.40 -22.81
C GLU A 779 -23.42 13.56 -23.52
N ALA A 780 -22.12 13.39 -23.81
CA ALA A 780 -21.35 14.38 -24.56
C ALA A 780 -21.82 14.45 -26.02
N THR A 781 -22.09 15.65 -26.51
CA THR A 781 -22.58 15.87 -27.89
C THR A 781 -21.45 16.41 -28.74
N ASN A 782 -21.10 15.73 -29.84
CA ASN A 782 -19.97 16.10 -30.71
C ASN A 782 -18.65 16.32 -29.95
N GLY A 783 -18.38 15.51 -28.93
CA GLY A 783 -17.18 15.64 -28.10
C GLY A 783 -17.21 16.79 -27.09
N VAL A 784 -18.37 17.41 -26.86
CA VAL A 784 -18.54 18.51 -25.89
C VAL A 784 -19.33 18.05 -24.67
N ILE A 785 -18.78 18.32 -23.48
CA ILE A 785 -19.44 18.12 -22.18
C ILE A 785 -20.06 19.44 -21.74
N ASP A 786 -21.40 19.46 -21.68
CA ASP A 786 -22.18 20.59 -21.19
C ASP A 786 -22.31 20.53 -19.65
N THR A 787 -21.65 21.44 -18.94
CA THR A 787 -21.64 21.50 -17.47
C THR A 787 -23.03 21.69 -16.84
N ALA A 788 -24.05 22.10 -17.61
CA ALA A 788 -25.41 22.25 -17.12
C ALA A 788 -26.20 20.92 -17.07
N ARG A 789 -25.61 19.81 -17.52
CA ARG A 789 -26.22 18.48 -17.56
C ARG A 789 -25.43 17.48 -16.73
N ALA A 790 -26.10 16.44 -16.25
CA ALA A 790 -25.42 15.31 -15.64
C ALA A 790 -24.71 14.47 -16.72
N HIS A 791 -23.50 14.03 -16.42
CA HIS A 791 -22.68 13.16 -17.29
C HIS A 791 -22.18 11.98 -16.48
N ARG A 792 -21.90 10.87 -17.16
CA ARG A 792 -21.26 9.71 -16.54
C ARG A 792 -20.14 9.17 -17.41
N VAL A 793 -19.09 8.67 -16.76
CA VAL A 793 -18.13 7.78 -17.41
C VAL A 793 -18.82 6.44 -17.61
N HIS A 794 -18.78 5.93 -18.82
CA HIS A 794 -19.36 4.67 -19.24
C HIS A 794 -18.27 3.74 -19.78
N ILE A 795 -18.17 2.54 -19.23
CA ILE A 795 -17.16 1.55 -19.59
C ILE A 795 -17.87 0.25 -19.98
N LYS A 796 -17.78 -0.10 -21.26
CA LYS A 796 -18.32 -1.36 -21.80
C LYS A 796 -17.56 -2.57 -21.26
N ALA A 797 -18.13 -3.77 -21.37
CA ALA A 797 -17.42 -5.00 -21.04
C ALA A 797 -16.14 -5.15 -21.89
N TRP A 798 -15.05 -5.62 -21.26
CA TRP A 798 -13.75 -5.83 -21.89
C TRP A 798 -13.31 -7.30 -21.77
N PRO A 799 -12.37 -7.77 -22.62
CA PRO A 799 -11.82 -9.12 -22.51
C PRO A 799 -11.17 -9.36 -21.14
N PHE A 800 -11.33 -10.56 -20.58
CA PHE A 800 -10.79 -10.94 -19.27
C PHE A 800 -11.37 -10.16 -18.06
N LYS A 801 -12.49 -9.45 -18.23
CA LYS A 801 -13.21 -8.82 -17.11
C LYS A 801 -13.61 -9.86 -16.06
N ARG A 802 -13.22 -9.65 -14.80
CA ARG A 802 -13.58 -10.52 -13.66
C ARG A 802 -13.73 -9.72 -12.36
N ALA A 803 -14.43 -10.31 -11.39
CA ALA A 803 -14.44 -9.77 -10.04
C ALA A 803 -13.04 -9.83 -9.40
N GLY A 804 -12.69 -8.85 -8.56
CA GLY A 804 -11.39 -8.76 -7.90
C GLY A 804 -10.28 -8.07 -8.70
N GLN A 805 -10.53 -7.65 -9.95
CA GLN A 805 -9.57 -6.84 -10.73
C GLN A 805 -9.60 -5.37 -10.30
N ALA A 806 -8.47 -4.83 -9.87
CA ALA A 806 -8.35 -3.39 -9.63
C ALA A 806 -8.61 -2.59 -10.92
N LEU A 807 -9.45 -1.56 -10.80
CA LEU A 807 -9.82 -0.65 -11.87
C LEU A 807 -9.60 0.79 -11.39
N TRP A 808 -8.89 1.57 -12.20
CA TRP A 808 -8.68 3.00 -11.97
C TRP A 808 -9.43 3.82 -13.00
N ILE A 809 -10.08 4.88 -12.54
CA ILE A 809 -10.81 5.82 -13.40
C ILE A 809 -10.42 7.23 -12.97
N TYR A 810 -9.73 7.93 -13.85
CA TYR A 810 -9.29 9.30 -13.66
C TYR A 810 -9.96 10.22 -14.70
N LEU A 811 -10.37 11.39 -14.24
CA LEU A 811 -10.70 12.52 -15.08
C LEU A 811 -9.48 13.44 -15.10
N ARG A 812 -8.91 13.65 -16.30
CA ARG A 812 -7.72 14.48 -16.51
C ARG A 812 -8.13 15.78 -17.17
N GLY A 813 -7.91 16.90 -16.50
CA GLY A 813 -8.38 18.20 -16.97
C GLY A 813 -7.54 19.36 -16.43
N THR A 814 -8.13 20.55 -16.39
CA THR A 814 -7.50 21.68 -15.67
C THR A 814 -7.41 21.44 -14.17
N ILE A 815 -8.27 20.58 -13.64
CA ILE A 815 -8.23 20.01 -12.30
C ILE A 815 -8.47 18.51 -12.47
N ASP A 816 -7.58 17.67 -11.93
CA ASP A 816 -7.72 16.23 -11.99
C ASP A 816 -8.66 15.72 -10.91
N LEU A 817 -9.44 14.68 -11.23
CA LEU A 817 -10.30 14.00 -10.26
C LEU A 817 -10.16 12.50 -10.40
N THR A 818 -10.04 11.81 -9.26
CA THR A 818 -10.10 10.35 -9.21
C THR A 818 -11.53 9.92 -8.93
N LEU A 819 -12.15 9.20 -9.87
CA LEU A 819 -13.50 8.64 -9.71
C LEU A 819 -13.46 7.24 -9.09
N ARG A 820 -12.39 6.48 -9.34
CA ARG A 820 -12.15 5.15 -8.78
C ARG A 820 -10.65 4.94 -8.65
N ASN A 821 -10.20 4.56 -7.46
CA ASN A 821 -8.78 4.40 -7.16
C ASN A 821 -8.45 2.93 -6.84
N GLY A 822 -8.33 2.09 -7.87
CA GLY A 822 -7.92 0.70 -7.72
C GLY A 822 -8.94 -0.21 -7.02
N THR A 823 -10.12 0.31 -6.66
CA THR A 823 -11.20 -0.49 -6.07
C THR A 823 -11.55 -1.64 -7.01
N PRO A 824 -11.46 -2.91 -6.55
CA PRO A 824 -11.67 -4.05 -7.42
C PRO A 824 -13.07 -4.08 -8.05
N VAL A 825 -13.19 -4.62 -9.26
CA VAL A 825 -14.48 -4.93 -9.90
C VAL A 825 -15.24 -5.89 -8.99
N SER A 826 -16.48 -5.54 -8.63
CA SER A 826 -17.34 -6.37 -7.79
C SER A 826 -18.01 -7.50 -8.59
N GLY A 827 -18.59 -8.48 -7.89
CA GLY A 827 -19.40 -9.52 -8.52
C GLY A 827 -20.59 -8.97 -9.31
N ASP A 828 -21.24 -7.93 -8.80
CA ASP A 828 -22.38 -7.26 -9.44
C ASP A 828 -21.98 -6.50 -10.71
N GLU A 829 -20.75 -6.00 -10.78
CA GLU A 829 -20.22 -5.30 -11.95
C GLU A 829 -19.80 -6.27 -13.06
N LEU A 830 -19.67 -7.57 -12.79
CA LEU A 830 -19.22 -8.55 -13.77
C LEU A 830 -20.15 -8.64 -14.99
N ASN A 831 -21.46 -8.65 -14.73
CA ASN A 831 -22.50 -8.91 -15.74
C ASN A 831 -23.16 -7.65 -16.31
N ARG A 832 -22.62 -6.46 -16.02
CA ARG A 832 -23.13 -5.17 -16.52
C ARG A 832 -22.01 -4.23 -16.92
N GLU A 833 -22.33 -3.19 -17.68
CA GLU A 833 -21.40 -2.10 -17.97
C GLU A 833 -21.13 -1.29 -16.70
N ILE A 834 -19.94 -0.70 -16.59
CA ILE A 834 -19.55 0.08 -15.41
C ILE A 834 -19.83 1.55 -15.70
N GLU A 835 -20.58 2.20 -14.81
CA GLU A 835 -20.90 3.61 -14.89
C GLU A 835 -20.44 4.33 -13.62
N HIS A 836 -19.80 5.49 -13.78
CA HIS A 836 -19.47 6.41 -12.69
C HIS A 836 -20.00 7.80 -13.01
N SER A 837 -20.88 8.34 -12.16
CA SER A 837 -21.35 9.73 -12.30
C SER A 837 -20.19 10.70 -12.18
N ILE A 838 -20.12 11.67 -13.08
CA ILE A 838 -19.18 12.78 -12.98
C ILE A 838 -19.81 13.85 -12.08
N PRO A 839 -19.16 14.25 -10.95
CA PRO A 839 -19.74 15.22 -10.04
C PRO A 839 -19.99 16.58 -10.70
N SER A 840 -21.17 17.17 -10.46
CA SER A 840 -21.57 18.43 -11.09
C SER A 840 -20.78 19.63 -10.59
N ASP A 841 -20.36 19.60 -9.33
CA ASP A 841 -19.45 20.58 -8.71
C ASP A 841 -18.06 20.53 -9.34
N TYR A 842 -17.54 19.33 -9.59
CA TYR A 842 -16.30 19.13 -10.36
C TYR A 842 -16.43 19.74 -11.76
N LEU A 843 -17.47 19.38 -12.53
CA LEU A 843 -17.70 19.96 -13.87
C LEU A 843 -17.83 21.49 -13.83
N GLY A 844 -18.50 22.04 -12.82
CA GLY A 844 -18.64 23.46 -12.59
C GLY A 844 -17.34 24.18 -12.17
N SER A 845 -16.33 23.44 -11.72
CA SER A 845 -15.01 23.98 -11.37
C SER A 845 -14.07 24.08 -12.57
N LEU A 846 -14.26 23.26 -13.61
CA LEU A 846 -13.41 23.24 -14.80
C LEU A 846 -13.58 24.51 -15.64
N ALA A 847 -12.47 24.99 -16.22
CA ALA A 847 -12.49 26.17 -17.08
C ALA A 847 -13.31 25.93 -18.36
N ASP A 848 -14.04 26.96 -18.83
CA ASP A 848 -14.76 26.88 -20.10
C ASP A 848 -13.79 26.63 -21.27
N ARG A 849 -14.19 25.79 -22.23
CA ARG A 849 -13.40 25.30 -23.37
C ARG A 849 -12.11 24.55 -23.01
N SER A 850 -11.94 24.11 -21.76
CA SER A 850 -10.83 23.26 -21.37
C SER A 850 -11.02 21.81 -21.85
N SER A 851 -9.93 21.07 -21.96
CA SER A 851 -9.96 19.63 -22.27
C SER A 851 -10.28 18.83 -21.00
N LEU A 852 -11.05 17.76 -21.16
CA LEU A 852 -11.29 16.74 -20.15
C LEU A 852 -11.15 15.36 -20.79
N SER A 853 -10.15 14.58 -20.38
CA SER A 853 -10.00 13.19 -20.83
C SER A 853 -10.34 12.19 -19.73
N VAL A 854 -10.79 11.00 -20.14
CA VAL A 854 -11.16 9.92 -19.23
C VAL A 854 -10.13 8.81 -19.36
N GLN A 855 -9.27 8.68 -18.36
CA GLN A 855 -8.24 7.67 -18.32
C GLN A 855 -8.71 6.48 -17.47
N VAL A 856 -8.73 5.30 -18.08
CA VAL A 856 -9.12 4.05 -17.42
C VAL A 856 -7.97 3.05 -17.54
N LEU A 857 -7.60 2.43 -16.41
CA LEU A 857 -6.62 1.34 -16.37
C LEU A 857 -7.18 0.15 -15.59
N VAL A 858 -6.79 -1.06 -15.99
CA VAL A 858 -7.21 -2.30 -15.31
C VAL A 858 -6.03 -3.24 -15.08
N SER A 859 -5.95 -3.87 -13.90
CA SER A 859 -4.96 -4.94 -13.65
C SER A 859 -5.45 -6.26 -14.26
N LEU A 860 -4.76 -6.71 -15.32
CA LEU A 860 -5.03 -8.00 -15.96
C LEU A 860 -4.12 -9.12 -15.43
N ASP A 861 -2.95 -8.74 -14.91
CA ASP A 861 -1.93 -9.63 -14.34
C ASP A 861 -2.27 -10.12 -12.92
N GLY A 862 -3.24 -9.47 -12.26
CA GLY A 862 -3.68 -9.81 -10.91
C GLY A 862 -2.80 -9.29 -9.79
N SER A 863 -1.82 -8.43 -10.09
CA SER A 863 -1.06 -7.71 -9.07
C SER A 863 -1.94 -6.71 -8.30
N ASN A 864 -3.04 -6.27 -8.92
CA ASN A 864 -3.84 -5.13 -8.48
C ASN A 864 -3.02 -3.85 -8.25
N SER A 865 -1.84 -3.75 -8.88
CA SER A 865 -0.97 -2.58 -8.88
C SER A 865 -1.25 -1.68 -10.08
N LEU A 866 -1.18 -0.37 -9.86
CA LEU A 866 -1.29 0.62 -10.92
C LEU A 866 -0.12 0.55 -11.90
N ASP A 867 1.08 0.18 -11.42
CA ASP A 867 2.32 0.17 -12.21
C ASP A 867 2.30 -0.85 -13.36
N THR A 868 1.51 -1.91 -13.20
CA THR A 868 1.36 -2.97 -14.20
C THR A 868 -0.02 -2.98 -14.85
N ALA A 869 -0.86 -1.99 -14.55
CA ALA A 869 -2.21 -1.88 -15.09
C ALA A 869 -2.19 -1.58 -16.60
N THR A 870 -3.06 -2.24 -17.34
CA THR A 870 -3.21 -2.04 -18.79
C THR A 870 -4.16 -0.88 -19.06
N PRO A 871 -3.74 0.15 -19.83
CA PRO A 871 -4.59 1.29 -20.14
C PRO A 871 -5.61 0.96 -21.25
N PHE A 872 -6.79 1.56 -21.14
CA PHE A 872 -7.77 1.64 -22.22
C PHE A 872 -7.44 2.82 -23.15
N GLU A 873 -8.14 2.92 -24.27
CA GLU A 873 -8.14 4.16 -25.06
C GLU A 873 -8.70 5.31 -24.23
N GLU A 874 -8.01 6.45 -24.27
CA GLU A 874 -8.33 7.64 -23.48
C GLU A 874 -9.14 8.65 -24.33
N PRO A 875 -10.48 8.65 -24.27
CA PRO A 875 -11.29 9.64 -24.98
C PRO A 875 -11.12 11.02 -24.34
N SER A 876 -11.10 12.05 -25.18
CA SER A 876 -11.00 13.46 -24.76
C SER A 876 -12.21 14.27 -25.22
N TYR A 877 -12.64 15.19 -24.37
CA TYR A 877 -13.81 16.04 -24.52
C TYR A 877 -13.45 17.50 -24.31
N THR A 878 -14.22 18.41 -24.90
CA THR A 878 -14.16 19.85 -24.61
C THR A 878 -15.25 20.22 -23.62
N VAL A 879 -14.89 20.85 -22.51
CA VAL A 879 -15.86 21.35 -21.52
C VAL A 879 -16.51 22.63 -22.06
N SER A 880 -17.84 22.70 -21.97
CA SER A 880 -18.60 23.92 -22.30
C SER A 880 -19.49 24.32 -21.13
N ARG A 881 -19.38 25.58 -20.73
CA ARG A 881 -20.34 26.23 -19.82
C ARG A 881 -21.45 26.87 -20.62
N ALA A 882 -22.70 26.63 -20.21
CA ALA A 882 -23.84 27.29 -20.83
C ALA A 882 -23.84 28.81 -20.52
N ALA A 883 -23.99 29.65 -21.54
CA ALA A 883 -24.29 31.08 -21.35
C ALA A 883 -25.69 31.23 -20.73
N GLY A 884 -25.84 32.06 -19.70
CA GLY A 884 -27.10 32.15 -18.95
C GLY A 884 -26.97 32.77 -17.56
N ILE A 885 -28.11 32.92 -16.87
CA ILE A 885 -28.15 33.48 -15.52
C ILE A 885 -27.55 32.46 -14.55
N ILE A 886 -26.52 32.85 -13.81
CA ILE A 886 -25.81 32.01 -12.83
C ILE A 886 -26.06 32.42 -11.38
N ALA A 887 -26.61 33.62 -11.13
CA ALA A 887 -27.02 34.05 -9.80
C ALA A 887 -28.05 35.18 -9.88
N HIS A 888 -28.87 35.32 -8.82
CA HIS A 888 -29.62 36.53 -8.50
C HIS A 888 -29.15 37.05 -7.14
N ILE A 889 -28.83 38.35 -7.09
CA ILE A 889 -28.33 39.03 -5.90
C ILE A 889 -29.41 40.00 -5.44
N ASP A 890 -29.96 39.80 -4.25
CA ASP A 890 -30.96 40.71 -3.69
C ASP A 890 -30.32 42.06 -3.35
N VAL A 891 -30.97 43.15 -3.78
CA VAL A 891 -30.54 44.53 -3.55
C VAL A 891 -31.73 45.37 -3.04
N GLY A 892 -31.58 46.69 -3.00
CA GLY A 892 -32.68 47.57 -2.63
C GLY A 892 -33.80 47.62 -3.69
N GLY A 893 -34.90 48.28 -3.33
CA GLY A 893 -36.09 48.40 -4.15
C GLY A 893 -35.87 49.17 -5.45
N SER A 894 -36.49 48.66 -6.52
CA SER A 894 -36.48 49.22 -7.87
C SER A 894 -35.07 49.57 -8.37
N PRO A 895 -34.16 48.58 -8.52
CA PRO A 895 -32.83 48.84 -9.04
C PRO A 895 -32.91 49.36 -10.48
N MET A 896 -32.15 50.42 -10.77
CA MET A 896 -32.24 51.17 -12.05
C MET A 896 -31.01 51.00 -12.92
N ASN A 897 -29.82 51.13 -12.33
CA ASN A 897 -28.55 51.14 -13.04
C ASN A 897 -27.50 50.36 -12.24
N VAL A 898 -26.48 49.85 -12.94
CA VAL A 898 -25.34 49.14 -12.37
C VAL A 898 -24.06 49.59 -13.07
N VAL A 899 -23.01 49.86 -12.30
CA VAL A 899 -21.67 50.13 -12.80
C VAL A 899 -20.63 49.29 -12.08
N LEU A 900 -19.60 48.86 -12.81
CA LEU A 900 -18.48 48.10 -12.25
C LEU A 900 -17.31 49.01 -11.94
N ARG A 901 -16.61 48.74 -10.84
CA ARG A 901 -15.30 49.32 -10.58
C ARG A 901 -14.32 48.85 -11.67
N PRO A 902 -13.35 49.68 -12.10
CA PRO A 902 -12.43 49.32 -13.19
C PRO A 902 -11.65 48.02 -13.01
N ASP A 903 -11.38 47.61 -11.77
CA ASP A 903 -10.74 46.33 -11.46
C ASP A 903 -11.69 45.12 -11.50
N GLY A 904 -12.99 45.34 -11.75
CA GLY A 904 -14.01 44.31 -11.85
C GLY A 904 -14.42 43.68 -10.52
N LEU A 905 -13.83 44.07 -9.38
CA LEU A 905 -14.04 43.42 -8.09
C LEU A 905 -15.31 43.88 -7.34
N ARG A 906 -15.88 45.02 -7.75
CA ARG A 906 -17.09 45.58 -7.12
C ARG A 906 -18.07 46.10 -8.16
N ALA A 907 -19.36 45.86 -7.94
CA ALA A 907 -20.45 46.49 -8.67
C ALA A 907 -21.25 47.41 -7.74
N TYR A 908 -21.74 48.54 -8.27
CA TYR A 908 -22.59 49.49 -7.55
C TYR A 908 -23.93 49.60 -8.24
N VAL A 909 -25.02 49.53 -7.48
CA VAL A 909 -26.38 49.45 -8.00
C VAL A 909 -27.25 50.53 -7.37
N SER A 910 -27.93 51.33 -8.19
CA SER A 910 -28.82 52.39 -7.72
C SER A 910 -30.22 51.84 -7.47
N ASN A 911 -30.71 51.96 -6.23
CA ASN A 911 -32.01 51.45 -5.81
C ASN A 911 -32.99 52.62 -5.66
N TYR A 912 -33.81 52.85 -6.68
CA TYR A 912 -34.62 54.06 -6.79
C TYR A 912 -35.67 54.20 -5.69
N SER A 913 -36.36 53.12 -5.31
CA SER A 913 -37.45 53.19 -4.33
C SER A 913 -36.97 53.01 -2.89
N SER A 914 -35.74 52.53 -2.68
CA SER A 914 -35.12 52.40 -1.36
C SER A 914 -34.15 53.53 -1.00
N ASP A 915 -34.03 54.56 -1.85
CA ASP A 915 -33.16 55.72 -1.60
C ASP A 915 -31.72 55.33 -1.21
N SER A 916 -31.18 54.30 -1.87
CA SER A 916 -29.89 53.69 -1.52
C SER A 916 -29.07 53.22 -2.73
N VAL A 917 -27.79 52.94 -2.49
CA VAL A 917 -26.91 52.23 -3.43
C VAL A 917 -26.38 50.95 -2.79
N SER A 918 -26.54 49.82 -3.46
CA SER A 918 -25.97 48.54 -3.02
C SER A 918 -24.57 48.35 -3.62
N VAL A 919 -23.63 47.87 -2.81
CA VAL A 919 -22.26 47.51 -3.20
C VAL A 919 -22.16 45.99 -3.22
N ILE A 920 -21.84 45.42 -4.37
CA ILE A 920 -21.74 43.98 -4.59
C ILE A 920 -20.27 43.60 -4.77
N ASP A 921 -19.83 42.56 -4.08
CA ASP A 921 -18.58 41.87 -4.35
C ASP A 921 -18.79 40.85 -5.49
N THR A 922 -18.02 40.97 -6.56
CA THR A 922 -18.22 40.20 -7.82
C THR A 922 -17.58 38.82 -7.78
N THR A 923 -16.69 38.57 -6.82
CA THR A 923 -16.07 37.26 -6.60
C THR A 923 -17.06 36.36 -5.86
N THR A 924 -17.71 36.90 -4.83
CA THR A 924 -18.64 36.18 -3.96
C THR A 924 -20.11 36.33 -4.38
N ASN A 925 -20.43 37.26 -5.30
CA ASN A 925 -21.79 37.61 -5.72
C ASN A 925 -22.71 37.98 -4.56
N ARG A 926 -22.21 38.78 -3.61
CA ARG A 926 -22.96 39.20 -2.41
C ARG A 926 -22.92 40.72 -2.23
N VAL A 927 -24.02 41.27 -1.71
CA VAL A 927 -24.02 42.65 -1.23
C VAL A 927 -23.14 42.73 0.02
N ILE A 928 -22.11 43.56 -0.04
CA ILE A 928 -21.18 43.81 1.07
C ILE A 928 -21.48 45.13 1.80
N GLN A 929 -22.23 46.03 1.17
CA GLN A 929 -22.64 47.29 1.80
C GLN A 929 -23.90 47.87 1.14
N THR A 930 -24.72 48.56 1.93
CA THR A 930 -25.82 49.40 1.43
C THR A 930 -25.62 50.84 1.91
N ILE A 931 -25.48 51.76 0.96
CA ILE A 931 -25.25 53.19 1.21
C ILE A 931 -26.59 53.91 1.16
N THR A 932 -27.02 54.45 2.29
CA THR A 932 -28.30 55.16 2.47
C THR A 932 -28.11 56.68 2.49
N GLY A 933 -29.22 57.44 2.51
CA GLY A 933 -29.17 58.91 2.55
C GLY A 933 -29.15 59.57 1.17
N LEU A 934 -29.53 58.83 0.14
CA LEU A 934 -29.73 59.32 -1.22
C LEU A 934 -31.20 59.70 -1.41
N ASN A 935 -31.56 60.22 -2.58
CA ASN A 935 -32.96 60.55 -2.90
C ASN A 935 -33.27 60.15 -4.33
N LYS A 936 -33.95 59.01 -4.48
CA LYS A 936 -34.30 58.41 -5.77
C LYS A 936 -33.08 58.32 -6.71
N PRO A 937 -32.03 57.60 -6.29
CA PRO A 937 -30.81 57.47 -7.07
C PRO A 937 -31.12 56.81 -8.42
N TRP A 938 -30.60 57.38 -9.51
CA TRP A 938 -30.91 56.93 -10.87
C TRP A 938 -29.65 56.48 -11.61
N GLY A 939 -28.86 57.43 -12.09
CA GLY A 939 -27.64 57.19 -12.84
C GLY A 939 -26.43 57.07 -11.93
N LEU A 940 -25.48 56.26 -12.37
CA LEU A 940 -24.21 56.03 -11.70
C LEU A 940 -23.06 56.30 -12.67
N ALA A 941 -21.98 56.91 -12.18
CA ALA A 941 -20.72 56.99 -12.88
C ALA A 941 -19.58 56.80 -11.89
N ILE A 942 -18.62 55.92 -12.18
CA ILE A 942 -17.45 55.68 -11.33
C ILE A 942 -16.22 56.33 -11.95
N HIS A 943 -15.39 56.95 -11.11
CA HIS A 943 -14.13 57.52 -11.57
C HIS A 943 -13.22 56.44 -12.20
N PRO A 944 -12.47 56.72 -13.27
CA PRO A 944 -11.55 55.75 -13.90
C PRO A 944 -10.48 55.20 -12.96
N SER A 945 -10.13 55.91 -11.88
CA SER A 945 -9.24 55.40 -10.82
C SER A 945 -9.93 54.45 -9.83
N GLY A 946 -11.26 54.28 -9.93
CA GLY A 946 -12.07 53.45 -9.04
C GLY A 946 -12.71 54.17 -7.84
N SER A 947 -12.37 55.43 -7.57
CA SER A 947 -13.01 56.30 -6.55
C SER A 947 -12.91 57.77 -6.97
N PRO A 948 -13.93 58.63 -6.77
CA PRO A 948 -15.23 58.33 -6.14
C PRO A 948 -16.29 57.81 -7.12
N LEU A 949 -17.42 57.35 -6.58
CA LEU A 949 -18.67 57.06 -7.29
C LEU A 949 -19.57 58.30 -7.26
N TYR A 950 -20.14 58.68 -8.41
CA TYR A 950 -21.13 59.74 -8.56
C TYR A 950 -22.51 59.14 -8.74
N VAL A 951 -23.49 59.66 -8.02
CA VAL A 951 -24.88 59.19 -8.03
C VAL A 951 -25.82 60.35 -8.30
N SER A 952 -26.61 60.27 -9.37
CA SER A 952 -27.62 61.29 -9.66
C SER A 952 -28.88 61.02 -8.83
N ASN A 953 -29.29 62.00 -8.03
CA ASN A 953 -30.50 61.95 -7.23
C ASN A 953 -31.62 62.67 -7.97
N PHE A 954 -32.57 61.90 -8.51
CA PHE A 954 -33.66 62.45 -9.31
C PHE A 954 -34.57 63.39 -8.51
N GLY A 955 -34.68 63.14 -7.20
CA GLY A 955 -35.43 63.97 -6.25
C GLY A 955 -36.94 63.65 -6.18
N THR A 956 -37.56 64.21 -5.15
CA THR A 956 -39.02 64.20 -4.90
C THR A 956 -39.56 65.63 -4.89
N VAL A 957 -40.86 65.81 -5.16
CA VAL A 957 -41.51 67.13 -5.07
C VAL A 957 -41.31 67.67 -3.64
N GLY A 958 -40.61 68.81 -3.52
CA GLY A 958 -40.30 69.44 -2.22
C GLY A 958 -38.91 69.14 -1.64
N SER A 959 -38.09 68.28 -2.27
CA SER A 959 -36.68 68.05 -1.89
C SER A 959 -35.72 68.44 -3.02
N PRO A 960 -34.56 69.04 -2.76
CA PRO A 960 -33.62 69.44 -3.81
C PRO A 960 -32.98 68.21 -4.46
N SER A 961 -32.95 68.16 -5.80
CA SER A 961 -32.16 67.20 -6.58
C SER A 961 -30.68 67.56 -6.56
N SER A 962 -29.81 66.56 -6.64
CA SER A 962 -28.35 66.72 -6.52
C SER A 962 -27.58 65.59 -7.21
N VAL A 963 -26.26 65.72 -7.27
CA VAL A 963 -25.37 64.58 -7.52
C VAL A 963 -24.57 64.29 -6.25
N THR A 964 -24.77 63.12 -5.64
CA THR A 964 -24.01 62.71 -4.46
C THR A 964 -22.69 62.08 -4.88
N VAL A 965 -21.62 62.40 -4.15
CA VAL A 965 -20.28 61.85 -4.34
C VAL A 965 -19.96 60.93 -3.18
N ILE A 966 -19.60 59.69 -3.50
CA ILE A 966 -19.37 58.61 -2.55
C ILE A 966 -17.94 58.12 -2.70
N ASP A 967 -17.22 58.02 -1.59
CA ASP A 967 -15.92 57.36 -1.58
C ASP A 967 -16.10 55.83 -1.62
N THR A 968 -15.47 55.15 -2.57
CA THR A 968 -15.68 53.71 -2.80
C THR A 968 -14.86 52.82 -1.86
N SER A 969 -13.90 53.39 -1.12
CA SER A 969 -13.08 52.67 -0.15
C SER A 969 -13.76 52.61 1.21
N THR A 970 -14.37 53.71 1.64
CA THR A 970 -15.07 53.88 2.92
C THR A 970 -16.59 53.71 2.82
N HIS A 971 -17.12 53.70 1.59
CA HIS A 971 -18.57 53.66 1.30
C HIS A 971 -19.35 54.81 1.92
N SER A 972 -18.69 55.95 2.15
CA SER A 972 -19.28 57.13 2.77
C SER A 972 -19.61 58.21 1.75
N ILE A 973 -20.68 58.96 2.02
CA ILE A 973 -21.01 60.17 1.25
C ILE A 973 -20.01 61.25 1.65
N ILE A 974 -19.23 61.75 0.68
CA ILE A 974 -18.19 62.75 0.90
C ILE A 974 -18.59 64.15 0.42
N SER A 975 -19.57 64.27 -0.48
CA SER A 975 -20.05 65.56 -0.99
C SER A 975 -21.42 65.45 -1.68
N ASN A 976 -22.10 66.59 -1.83
CA ASN A 976 -23.30 66.75 -2.66
C ASN A 976 -23.13 67.94 -3.60
N ILE A 977 -23.19 67.69 -4.91
CA ILE A 977 -23.16 68.71 -5.94
C ILE A 977 -24.61 69.17 -6.19
N ASN A 978 -24.93 70.36 -5.70
CA ASN A 978 -26.23 70.98 -5.86
C ASN A 978 -26.33 71.79 -7.16
N GLY A 979 -27.56 71.99 -7.66
CA GLY A 979 -27.83 72.80 -8.85
C GLY A 979 -28.37 72.05 -10.07
N PRO A 980 -27.97 70.79 -10.36
CA PRO A 980 -28.63 69.98 -11.38
C PRO A 980 -30.08 69.68 -10.99
N ILE A 981 -31.03 70.05 -11.85
CA ILE A 981 -32.46 69.79 -11.65
C ILE A 981 -32.80 68.42 -12.23
N SER A 982 -33.28 67.49 -11.40
CA SER A 982 -33.62 66.10 -11.77
C SER A 982 -32.54 65.42 -12.64
N PRO A 983 -31.30 65.32 -12.14
CA PRO A 983 -30.21 64.71 -12.90
C PRO A 983 -30.51 63.23 -13.18
N GLN A 984 -30.17 62.76 -14.38
CA GLN A 984 -30.37 61.38 -14.82
C GLN A 984 -29.05 60.74 -15.24
N GLY A 985 -28.67 60.86 -16.51
CA GLY A 985 -27.41 60.33 -17.04
C GLY A 985 -26.19 61.04 -16.47
N LEU A 986 -25.18 60.25 -16.08
CA LEU A 986 -23.86 60.72 -15.67
C LEU A 986 -22.81 60.11 -16.59
N ALA A 987 -21.79 60.88 -16.94
CA ALA A 987 -20.63 60.39 -17.68
C ALA A 987 -19.36 61.15 -17.25
N LEU A 988 -18.22 60.46 -17.25
CA LEU A 988 -16.91 61.07 -17.04
C LEU A 988 -16.14 61.06 -18.37
N ASN A 989 -15.24 62.02 -18.54
CA ASN A 989 -14.22 61.93 -19.58
C ASN A 989 -13.17 60.86 -19.23
N LEU A 990 -12.37 60.47 -20.22
CA LEU A 990 -11.48 59.30 -20.14
C LEU A 990 -10.42 59.41 -19.03
N ASP A 991 -9.92 60.62 -18.76
CA ASP A 991 -8.96 60.90 -17.68
C ASP A 991 -9.63 61.13 -16.31
N GLY A 992 -10.95 61.13 -16.26
CA GLY A 992 -11.75 61.33 -15.06
C GLY A 992 -11.80 62.77 -14.55
N SER A 993 -11.22 63.77 -15.23
CA SER A 993 -11.13 65.16 -14.74
C SER A 993 -12.46 65.94 -14.77
N THR A 994 -13.41 65.55 -15.62
CA THR A 994 -14.68 66.25 -15.83
C THR A 994 -15.87 65.30 -15.74
N LEU A 995 -16.83 65.63 -14.87
CA LEU A 995 -18.13 64.97 -14.75
C LEU A 995 -19.19 65.73 -15.56
N TYR A 996 -19.87 65.02 -16.45
CA TYR A 996 -21.03 65.50 -17.19
C TYR A 996 -22.33 64.98 -16.57
N VAL A 997 -23.26 65.88 -16.33
CA VAL A 997 -24.53 65.61 -15.67
C VAL A 997 -25.67 66.03 -16.60
N ALA A 998 -26.44 65.06 -17.11
CA ALA A 998 -27.67 65.34 -17.82
C ALA A 998 -28.76 65.73 -16.81
N ALA A 999 -29.29 66.93 -16.94
CA ALA A 999 -30.30 67.49 -16.06
C ALA A 999 -31.43 68.12 -16.89
N SER A 1000 -32.54 68.44 -16.23
CA SER A 1000 -33.66 69.13 -16.86
C SER A 1000 -33.22 70.50 -17.39
N GLY A 1001 -33.14 70.62 -18.71
CA GLY A 1001 -32.84 71.84 -19.46
C GLY A 1001 -31.37 72.05 -19.85
N PHE A 1002 -30.44 71.35 -19.21
CA PHE A 1002 -29.01 71.51 -19.45
C PHE A 1002 -28.24 70.20 -19.26
N ILE A 1003 -27.09 70.09 -19.94
CA ILE A 1003 -25.99 69.23 -19.50
C ILE A 1003 -24.99 70.12 -18.77
N TYR A 1004 -24.68 69.77 -17.53
CA TYR A 1004 -23.69 70.48 -16.74
C TYR A 1004 -22.36 69.74 -16.77
N ALA A 1005 -21.27 70.45 -17.03
CA ALA A 1005 -19.91 69.95 -16.85
C ALA A 1005 -19.38 70.47 -15.52
N TYR A 1006 -18.86 69.58 -14.67
CA TYR A 1006 -18.25 69.88 -13.37
C TYR A 1006 -16.83 69.33 -13.32
N ARG A 1007 -15.95 69.99 -12.55
CA ARG A 1007 -14.74 69.31 -12.07
C ARG A 1007 -15.14 68.09 -11.26
N SER A 1008 -14.50 66.96 -11.52
CA SER A 1008 -14.73 65.71 -10.80
C SER A 1008 -14.11 65.71 -9.39
N THR A 1009 -13.33 66.70 -9.02
CA THR A 1009 -12.71 66.78 -7.69
C THR A 1009 -13.24 67.96 -6.89
N SER A 1010 -13.27 67.83 -5.57
CA SER A 1010 -13.65 68.90 -4.64
C SER A 1010 -12.79 70.16 -4.91
N PRO A 1011 -13.38 71.37 -5.05
CA PRO A 1011 -14.75 71.75 -4.68
C PRO A 1011 -15.83 71.60 -5.78
N TYR A 1012 -15.71 70.63 -6.71
CA TYR A 1012 -16.73 70.26 -7.72
C TYR A 1012 -17.33 71.45 -8.47
N THR A 1013 -16.47 72.35 -8.94
CA THR A 1013 -16.90 73.60 -9.59
C THR A 1013 -17.53 73.32 -10.95
N ARG A 1014 -18.66 73.97 -11.24
CA ARG A 1014 -19.28 73.92 -12.57
C ARG A 1014 -18.40 74.63 -13.60
N LEU A 1015 -17.99 73.90 -14.64
CA LEU A 1015 -17.19 74.35 -15.76
C LEU A 1015 -18.05 74.94 -16.88
N ALA A 1016 -19.19 74.30 -17.18
CA ALA A 1016 -20.09 74.73 -18.26
C ALA A 1016 -21.55 74.33 -18.00
N SER A 1017 -22.47 75.03 -18.67
CA SER A 1017 -23.90 74.69 -18.74
C SER A 1017 -24.31 74.69 -20.22
N ILE A 1018 -24.60 73.52 -20.76
CA ILE A 1018 -24.87 73.29 -22.18
C ILE A 1018 -26.39 73.18 -22.35
N ALA A 1019 -27.01 74.16 -23.00
CA ALA A 1019 -28.47 74.27 -23.10
C ALA A 1019 -29.04 73.23 -24.09
N ILE A 1020 -29.41 72.06 -23.57
CA ILE A 1020 -30.07 70.99 -24.32
C ILE A 1020 -31.20 70.44 -23.45
N ASN A 1021 -32.43 70.50 -23.96
CA ASN A 1021 -33.62 70.07 -23.22
C ASN A 1021 -33.81 68.55 -23.26
N HIS A 1022 -34.30 68.03 -22.13
CA HIS A 1022 -34.68 66.62 -21.92
C HIS A 1022 -33.62 65.58 -22.33
N VAL A 1023 -32.37 65.80 -21.92
CA VAL A 1023 -31.30 64.81 -22.10
C VAL A 1023 -31.44 63.72 -21.06
N VAL A 1024 -31.41 62.46 -21.50
CA VAL A 1024 -31.62 61.28 -20.62
C VAL A 1024 -30.38 60.40 -20.51
N GLY A 1025 -29.64 60.22 -21.59
CA GLY A 1025 -28.44 59.36 -21.65
C GLY A 1025 -27.23 60.12 -22.17
N LEU A 1026 -26.06 59.74 -21.65
CA LEU A 1026 -24.75 60.29 -22.02
C LEU A 1026 -23.78 59.14 -22.30
N ALA A 1027 -22.99 59.24 -23.37
CA ALA A 1027 -21.92 58.29 -23.66
C ALA A 1027 -20.71 59.01 -24.25
N LEU A 1028 -19.50 58.65 -23.80
CA LEU A 1028 -18.26 59.19 -24.34
C LEU A 1028 -17.90 58.45 -25.64
N SER A 1029 -17.31 59.14 -26.61
CA SER A 1029 -16.67 58.49 -27.76
C SER A 1029 -15.46 57.68 -27.32
N ASN A 1030 -15.10 56.64 -28.08
CA ASN A 1030 -13.92 55.82 -27.79
C ASN A 1030 -12.62 56.64 -27.68
N THR A 1031 -12.53 57.76 -28.38
CA THR A 1031 -11.39 58.70 -28.34
C THR A 1031 -11.44 59.69 -27.17
N GLY A 1032 -12.56 59.81 -26.46
CA GLY A 1032 -12.78 60.83 -25.43
C GLY A 1032 -13.03 62.25 -25.94
N ALA A 1033 -12.87 62.51 -27.24
CA ALA A 1033 -12.99 63.85 -27.83
C ALA A 1033 -14.44 64.36 -27.95
N ARG A 1034 -15.43 63.46 -27.87
CA ARG A 1034 -16.85 63.79 -27.99
C ARG A 1034 -17.64 63.13 -26.86
N LEU A 1035 -18.60 63.87 -26.33
CA LEU A 1035 -19.68 63.34 -25.51
C LEU A 1035 -20.95 63.32 -26.36
N TYR A 1036 -21.52 62.14 -26.54
CA TYR A 1036 -22.82 61.94 -27.18
C TYR A 1036 -23.91 62.05 -26.13
N ALA A 1037 -24.90 62.89 -26.39
CA ALA A 1037 -26.04 63.08 -25.51
C ALA A 1037 -27.34 62.82 -26.26
N ILE A 1038 -28.19 61.96 -25.70
CA ILE A 1038 -29.49 61.64 -26.32
C ILE A 1038 -30.61 62.41 -25.62
N SER A 1039 -31.37 63.17 -26.41
CA SER A 1039 -32.59 63.83 -25.97
C SER A 1039 -33.81 62.96 -26.28
N ASN A 1040 -34.73 62.86 -25.32
CA ASN A 1040 -35.99 62.11 -25.47
C ASN A 1040 -37.13 62.94 -26.10
N ASN A 1041 -36.82 64.12 -26.65
CA ASN A 1041 -37.78 64.90 -27.45
C ASN A 1041 -38.40 64.03 -28.56
N THR A 1042 -39.58 64.39 -29.05
CA THR A 1042 -40.21 63.69 -30.18
C THR A 1042 -40.23 64.63 -31.39
N PRO A 1043 -39.43 64.39 -32.45
CA PRO A 1043 -38.49 63.26 -32.62
C PRO A 1043 -37.18 63.45 -31.83
N GLY A 1044 -36.56 62.33 -31.45
CA GLY A 1044 -35.32 62.34 -30.66
C GLY A 1044 -34.12 62.88 -31.44
N ALA A 1045 -33.14 63.40 -30.72
CA ALA A 1045 -31.92 63.93 -31.32
C ALA A 1045 -30.69 63.54 -30.49
N MET A 1046 -29.64 63.09 -31.19
CA MET A 1046 -28.32 62.85 -30.63
C MET A 1046 -27.47 64.11 -30.82
N TYR A 1047 -27.02 64.69 -29.72
CA TYR A 1047 -26.16 65.87 -29.69
C TYR A 1047 -24.70 65.46 -29.51
N LEU A 1048 -23.81 66.15 -30.22
CA LEU A 1048 -22.37 66.01 -30.07
C LEU A 1048 -21.85 67.20 -29.29
N ILE A 1049 -21.14 66.90 -28.21
CA ILE A 1049 -20.52 67.89 -27.35
C ILE A 1049 -19.02 67.69 -27.43
N ASP A 1050 -18.31 68.76 -27.72
CA ASP A 1050 -16.85 68.78 -27.68
C ASP A 1050 -16.40 68.81 -26.21
N THR A 1051 -15.62 67.80 -25.81
CA THR A 1051 -15.27 67.60 -24.40
C THR A 1051 -14.18 68.55 -23.91
N GLN A 1052 -13.46 69.22 -24.82
CA GLN A 1052 -12.43 70.20 -24.49
C GLN A 1052 -13.02 71.60 -24.27
N THR A 1053 -13.96 71.98 -25.13
CA THR A 1053 -14.61 73.31 -25.09
C THR A 1053 -15.90 73.32 -24.29
N HIS A 1054 -16.47 72.15 -23.98
CA HIS A 1054 -17.78 71.97 -23.35
C HIS A 1054 -18.90 72.70 -24.13
N THR A 1055 -18.85 72.62 -25.46
CA THR A 1055 -19.87 73.22 -26.35
C THR A 1055 -20.55 72.16 -27.20
N SER A 1056 -21.84 72.36 -27.49
CA SER A 1056 -22.54 71.54 -28.49
C SER A 1056 -22.08 71.96 -29.88
N VAL A 1057 -21.53 71.02 -30.64
CA VAL A 1057 -20.93 71.29 -31.95
C VAL A 1057 -21.80 70.82 -33.11
N ALA A 1058 -22.69 69.84 -32.89
CA ALA A 1058 -23.65 69.37 -33.87
C ALA A 1058 -24.79 68.60 -33.18
N TRP A 1059 -25.87 68.36 -33.91
CA TRP A 1059 -26.92 67.41 -33.54
C TRP A 1059 -27.43 66.67 -34.77
N TYR A 1060 -27.82 65.41 -34.58
CA TYR A 1060 -28.34 64.53 -35.61
C TYR A 1060 -29.67 63.97 -35.18
N ARG A 1061 -30.60 63.92 -36.13
CA ARG A 1061 -31.90 63.28 -35.92
C ARG A 1061 -31.68 61.77 -35.85
N VAL A 1062 -32.08 61.18 -34.75
CA VAL A 1062 -32.28 59.73 -34.64
C VAL A 1062 -33.78 59.50 -34.72
N MET A 1063 -34.25 58.47 -35.45
CA MET A 1063 -35.69 58.16 -35.57
C MET A 1063 -36.28 57.60 -34.26
N ALA A 1064 -35.83 58.12 -33.13
CA ALA A 1064 -36.17 57.69 -31.79
C ALA A 1064 -37.50 58.29 -31.35
N SER A 1065 -38.47 57.44 -31.08
CA SER A 1065 -39.60 57.76 -30.20
C SER A 1065 -39.29 57.27 -28.80
N ASN A 1066 -39.20 58.20 -27.84
CA ASN A 1066 -38.88 57.91 -26.43
C ASN A 1066 -37.51 57.20 -26.26
N ALA A 1067 -36.45 57.89 -26.67
CA ALA A 1067 -35.07 57.44 -26.45
C ALA A 1067 -34.77 57.31 -24.96
N TYR A 1068 -33.98 56.29 -24.55
CA TYR A 1068 -33.67 56.05 -23.14
C TYR A 1068 -32.17 56.07 -22.83
N SER A 1069 -31.37 55.29 -23.57
CA SER A 1069 -29.92 55.20 -23.37
C SER A 1069 -29.16 55.32 -24.69
N ILE A 1070 -27.88 55.62 -24.56
CA ILE A 1070 -26.92 55.71 -25.65
C ILE A 1070 -25.63 55.03 -25.19
N ALA A 1071 -25.02 54.22 -26.05
CA ALA A 1071 -23.78 53.52 -25.77
C ALA A 1071 -22.90 53.46 -27.03
N CYS A 1072 -21.58 53.61 -26.87
CA CYS A 1072 -20.62 53.56 -27.97
C CYS A 1072 -20.05 52.14 -28.11
N ASP A 1073 -20.02 51.61 -29.33
CA ASP A 1073 -19.38 50.33 -29.63
C ASP A 1073 -17.85 50.49 -29.54
N PRO A 1074 -17.15 49.74 -28.68
CA PRO A 1074 -15.69 49.82 -28.59
C PRO A 1074 -14.98 49.24 -29.82
N HIS A 1075 -15.64 48.37 -30.60
CA HIS A 1075 -15.03 47.63 -31.72
C HIS A 1075 -15.24 48.28 -33.09
N HIS A 1076 -16.28 49.10 -33.23
CA HIS A 1076 -16.67 49.72 -34.49
C HIS A 1076 -17.05 51.19 -34.28
N PRO A 1077 -16.96 52.06 -35.31
CA PRO A 1077 -17.41 53.45 -35.24
C PRO A 1077 -18.95 53.52 -35.27
N ARG A 1078 -19.58 53.04 -34.19
CA ARG A 1078 -21.02 52.88 -34.05
C ARG A 1078 -21.47 53.34 -32.67
N VAL A 1079 -22.65 53.96 -32.62
CA VAL A 1079 -23.36 54.27 -31.38
C VAL A 1079 -24.75 53.68 -31.44
N TYR A 1080 -25.16 53.05 -30.34
CA TYR A 1080 -26.44 52.36 -30.21
C TYR A 1080 -27.33 53.19 -29.30
N VAL A 1081 -28.48 53.60 -29.82
CA VAL A 1081 -29.50 54.38 -29.09
C VAL A 1081 -30.73 53.52 -28.87
N SER A 1082 -31.13 53.33 -27.62
CA SER A 1082 -32.32 52.55 -27.29
C SER A 1082 -33.60 53.37 -27.37
N ASN A 1083 -34.58 52.87 -28.13
CA ASN A 1083 -35.86 53.51 -28.37
C ASN A 1083 -36.98 52.65 -27.80
N ARG A 1084 -37.57 53.11 -26.70
CA ARG A 1084 -38.58 52.34 -25.97
C ARG A 1084 -39.89 52.22 -26.76
N THR A 1085 -40.34 53.32 -27.35
CA THR A 1085 -41.54 53.31 -28.19
C THR A 1085 -41.14 52.77 -29.56
N GLY A 1086 -41.73 51.64 -29.97
CA GLY A 1086 -41.40 50.94 -31.22
C GLY A 1086 -40.39 49.79 -31.08
N SER A 1087 -39.83 49.56 -29.88
CA SER A 1087 -38.93 48.44 -29.58
C SER A 1087 -37.73 48.35 -30.54
N THR A 1088 -36.96 49.43 -30.72
CA THR A 1088 -35.82 49.44 -31.64
C THR A 1088 -34.53 49.94 -30.99
N ILE A 1089 -33.40 49.56 -31.59
CA ILE A 1089 -32.12 50.26 -31.42
C ILE A 1089 -31.84 51.06 -32.70
N SER A 1090 -31.57 52.36 -32.59
CA SER A 1090 -30.97 53.12 -33.69
C SER A 1090 -29.45 52.96 -33.63
N ILE A 1091 -28.88 52.35 -34.67
CA ILE A 1091 -27.44 52.20 -34.85
C ILE A 1091 -26.97 53.36 -35.73
N VAL A 1092 -26.07 54.19 -35.20
CA VAL A 1092 -25.56 55.40 -35.87
C VAL A 1092 -24.08 55.23 -36.17
N ASN A 1093 -23.69 55.44 -37.44
CA ASN A 1093 -22.28 55.51 -37.83
C ASN A 1093 -21.62 56.80 -37.31
N THR A 1094 -20.55 56.70 -36.53
CA THR A 1094 -19.89 57.87 -35.94
C THR A 1094 -18.82 58.51 -36.83
N ASN A 1095 -18.52 57.95 -38.00
CA ASN A 1095 -17.57 58.57 -38.93
C ASN A 1095 -18.20 59.74 -39.69
N ASP A 1096 -19.46 59.61 -40.07
CA ASP A 1096 -20.17 60.55 -40.94
C ASP A 1096 -21.56 60.94 -40.42
N TYR A 1097 -22.06 60.26 -39.38
CA TYR A 1097 -23.36 60.50 -38.75
C TYR A 1097 -24.55 60.42 -39.71
N SER A 1098 -24.37 59.74 -40.85
CA SER A 1098 -25.32 59.73 -41.96
C SER A 1098 -26.19 58.47 -42.00
N ASP A 1099 -25.68 57.36 -41.47
CA ASP A 1099 -26.30 56.04 -41.52
C ASP A 1099 -26.97 55.69 -40.18
N VAL A 1100 -28.28 55.92 -40.10
CA VAL A 1100 -29.13 55.57 -38.94
C VAL A 1100 -29.97 54.35 -39.29
N LYS A 1101 -29.49 53.17 -38.89
CA LYS A 1101 -30.16 51.89 -39.14
C LYS A 1101 -31.02 51.51 -37.92
N PRO A 1102 -32.35 51.31 -38.08
CA PRO A 1102 -33.17 50.73 -37.02
C PRO A 1102 -32.97 49.21 -36.96
N LEU A 1103 -32.61 48.69 -35.79
CA LEU A 1103 -32.65 47.27 -35.47
C LEU A 1103 -33.89 46.98 -34.64
N GLN A 1104 -34.80 46.18 -35.20
CA GLN A 1104 -36.05 45.81 -34.53
C GLN A 1104 -35.79 44.75 -33.45
N LEU A 1105 -36.36 44.97 -32.27
CA LEU A 1105 -36.36 44.03 -31.15
C LEU A 1105 -37.80 43.58 -30.84
N ASP A 1106 -37.92 42.49 -30.09
CA ASP A 1106 -39.18 41.87 -29.69
C ASP A 1106 -39.83 42.52 -28.45
N SER A 1107 -39.10 43.36 -27.72
CA SER A 1107 -39.61 44.09 -26.55
C SER A 1107 -38.90 45.43 -26.33
N PRO A 1108 -39.47 46.35 -25.53
CA PRO A 1108 -38.89 47.68 -25.32
C PRO A 1108 -37.47 47.62 -24.71
N PRO A 1109 -36.44 48.16 -25.38
CA PRO A 1109 -35.08 48.16 -24.88
C PRO A 1109 -34.81 49.27 -23.86
N TYR A 1110 -33.95 48.98 -22.88
CA TYR A 1110 -33.43 49.94 -21.90
C TYR A 1110 -31.93 50.17 -22.11
N THR A 1111 -31.05 49.71 -21.23
CA THR A 1111 -29.60 49.95 -21.35
C THR A 1111 -28.94 48.88 -22.21
N ALA A 1112 -27.95 49.30 -23.00
CA ALA A 1112 -27.07 48.43 -23.76
C ALA A 1112 -25.65 48.48 -23.19
N ALA A 1113 -24.97 47.33 -23.14
CA ALA A 1113 -23.56 47.21 -22.82
C ALA A 1113 -22.84 46.39 -23.89
N PHE A 1114 -21.60 46.75 -24.21
CA PHE A 1114 -20.79 46.05 -25.20
C PHE A 1114 -19.82 45.09 -24.53
N HIS A 1115 -19.62 43.93 -25.14
CA HIS A 1115 -18.59 43.01 -24.70
C HIS A 1115 -17.20 43.64 -24.94
N PRO A 1116 -16.26 43.59 -23.99
CA PRO A 1116 -14.98 44.28 -24.11
C PRO A 1116 -14.07 43.76 -25.24
N THR A 1117 -14.13 42.45 -25.54
CA THR A 1117 -13.27 41.79 -26.55
C THR A 1117 -14.02 41.15 -27.72
N GLN A 1118 -15.24 40.64 -27.52
CA GLN A 1118 -16.06 40.06 -28.58
C GLN A 1118 -16.92 41.14 -29.26
N LYS A 1119 -17.21 40.96 -30.55
CA LYS A 1119 -18.09 41.85 -31.34
C LYS A 1119 -19.57 41.60 -31.02
N LYS A 1120 -19.94 41.79 -29.76
CA LYS A 1120 -21.30 41.57 -29.23
C LYS A 1120 -21.77 42.72 -28.35
N ALA A 1121 -23.06 42.98 -28.39
CA ALA A 1121 -23.77 43.88 -27.48
C ALA A 1121 -24.89 43.14 -26.76
N TYR A 1122 -25.15 43.55 -25.52
CA TYR A 1122 -26.17 42.99 -24.64
C TYR A 1122 -27.14 44.08 -24.22
N VAL A 1123 -28.43 43.89 -24.52
CA VAL A 1123 -29.47 44.90 -24.34
C VAL A 1123 -30.54 44.38 -23.40
N ALA A 1124 -30.81 45.08 -22.30
CA ALA A 1124 -31.91 44.75 -21.41
C ALA A 1124 -33.26 45.02 -22.10
N LEU A 1125 -34.09 43.99 -22.19
CA LEU A 1125 -35.43 44.06 -22.75
C LEU A 1125 -36.48 43.92 -21.66
N TRP A 1126 -37.32 44.93 -21.54
CA TRP A 1126 -38.40 44.97 -20.57
C TRP A 1126 -39.51 43.97 -20.92
N SER A 1127 -40.51 43.84 -20.06
CA SER A 1127 -41.76 43.13 -20.35
C SER A 1127 -42.35 43.52 -21.74
N PRO A 1128 -42.84 42.55 -22.53
CA PRO A 1128 -43.11 41.16 -22.12
C PRO A 1128 -41.93 40.18 -22.19
N SER A 1129 -40.82 40.46 -22.89
CA SER A 1129 -39.77 39.43 -23.09
C SER A 1129 -38.98 39.12 -21.81
N ASN A 1130 -38.80 40.10 -20.93
CA ASN A 1130 -38.05 39.94 -19.67
C ASN A 1130 -36.71 39.22 -19.88
N SER A 1131 -35.90 39.74 -20.80
CA SER A 1131 -34.72 39.07 -21.32
C SER A 1131 -33.53 40.01 -21.55
N LEU A 1132 -32.34 39.44 -21.71
CA LEU A 1132 -31.14 40.13 -22.20
C LEU A 1132 -30.90 39.72 -23.65
N CYS A 1133 -31.11 40.65 -24.57
CA CYS A 1133 -30.89 40.43 -26.00
C CYS A 1133 -29.41 40.48 -26.34
N VAL A 1134 -28.95 39.50 -27.09
CA VAL A 1134 -27.57 39.39 -27.60
C VAL A 1134 -27.57 39.81 -29.07
N ILE A 1135 -26.78 40.82 -29.40
CA ILE A 1135 -26.65 41.37 -30.75
C ILE A 1135 -25.21 41.15 -31.21
N ASP A 1136 -25.04 40.62 -32.41
CA ASP A 1136 -23.75 40.61 -33.10
C ASP A 1136 -23.49 42.00 -33.70
N THR A 1137 -22.42 42.67 -33.26
CA THR A 1137 -22.15 44.06 -33.67
C THR A 1137 -21.48 44.17 -35.02
N GLN A 1138 -20.97 43.06 -35.56
CA GLN A 1138 -20.33 43.02 -36.89
C GLN A 1138 -21.36 42.94 -38.02
N SER A 1139 -22.38 42.09 -37.85
CA SER A 1139 -23.49 41.88 -38.76
C SER A 1139 -24.71 42.75 -38.42
N GLU A 1140 -24.70 43.35 -37.21
CA GLU A 1140 -25.78 44.17 -36.66
C GLU A 1140 -27.12 43.43 -36.67
N GLN A 1141 -27.11 42.17 -36.19
CA GLN A 1141 -28.27 41.27 -36.09
C GLN A 1141 -28.47 40.76 -34.67
N VAL A 1142 -29.73 40.50 -34.30
CA VAL A 1142 -30.06 39.78 -33.06
C VAL A 1142 -29.64 38.31 -33.22
N LEU A 1143 -28.84 37.81 -32.27
CA LEU A 1143 -28.41 36.42 -32.22
C LEU A 1143 -29.38 35.57 -31.38
N SER A 1144 -29.68 36.03 -30.18
CA SER A 1144 -30.46 35.27 -29.18
C SER A 1144 -30.94 36.17 -28.04
N ASN A 1145 -31.79 35.62 -27.17
CA ASN A 1145 -32.25 36.24 -25.93
C ASN A 1145 -31.95 35.32 -24.74
N ILE A 1146 -31.33 35.86 -23.69
CA ILE A 1146 -31.18 35.17 -22.39
C ILE A 1146 -32.40 35.53 -21.54
N SER A 1147 -33.25 34.55 -21.27
CA SER A 1147 -34.52 34.71 -20.54
C SER A 1147 -34.33 34.47 -19.02
N GLY A 1148 -35.37 34.76 -18.22
CA GLY A 1148 -35.34 34.58 -16.76
C GLY A 1148 -35.05 35.86 -15.96
N LEU A 1149 -35.12 37.03 -16.60
CA LEU A 1149 -35.01 38.32 -15.93
C LEU A 1149 -36.39 38.83 -15.50
N ASN A 1150 -36.45 39.97 -14.80
CA ASN A 1150 -37.72 40.56 -14.37
C ASN A 1150 -37.71 42.09 -14.49
N ASN A 1151 -38.30 42.60 -15.57
CA ASN A 1151 -38.21 44.01 -15.97
C ASN A 1151 -36.77 44.55 -15.92
N PRO A 1152 -35.85 43.98 -16.72
CA PRO A 1152 -34.44 44.37 -16.67
C PRO A 1152 -34.22 45.80 -17.16
N MET A 1153 -33.26 46.52 -16.55
CA MET A 1153 -32.98 47.94 -16.85
C MET A 1153 -31.53 48.20 -17.24
N GLY A 1154 -30.66 48.31 -16.25
CA GLY A 1154 -29.23 48.54 -16.38
C GLY A 1154 -28.46 47.24 -16.61
N VAL A 1155 -27.46 47.31 -17.49
CA VAL A 1155 -26.55 46.21 -17.83
C VAL A 1155 -25.12 46.73 -17.72
N ALA A 1156 -24.24 45.98 -17.07
CA ALA A 1156 -22.79 46.21 -17.06
C ALA A 1156 -22.04 44.91 -17.30
N ILE A 1157 -20.92 44.96 -18.01
CA ILE A 1157 -20.09 43.79 -18.35
C ILE A 1157 -18.71 44.00 -17.75
N ASN A 1158 -18.15 42.95 -17.14
CA ASN A 1158 -16.81 42.99 -16.58
C ASN A 1158 -15.73 43.06 -17.66
N ALA A 1159 -14.54 43.52 -17.27
CA ALA A 1159 -13.47 43.86 -18.23
C ALA A 1159 -12.93 42.65 -19.02
N ASP A 1160 -12.99 41.44 -18.46
CA ASP A 1160 -12.61 40.20 -19.16
C ASP A 1160 -13.74 39.69 -20.10
N GLY A 1161 -14.95 40.23 -19.96
CA GLY A 1161 -16.13 39.84 -20.73
C GLY A 1161 -16.78 38.53 -20.31
N SER A 1162 -16.37 37.94 -19.18
CA SER A 1162 -16.90 36.65 -18.73
C SER A 1162 -18.30 36.74 -18.11
N ARG A 1163 -18.72 37.91 -17.62
CA ARG A 1163 -20.00 38.10 -16.90
C ARG A 1163 -20.67 39.45 -17.18
N ALA A 1164 -21.99 39.44 -17.30
CA ALA A 1164 -22.84 40.63 -17.19
C ALA A 1164 -23.57 40.69 -15.84
N TYR A 1165 -23.81 41.91 -15.36
CA TYR A 1165 -24.67 42.23 -14.23
C TYR A 1165 -25.88 42.99 -14.75
N VAL A 1166 -27.07 42.45 -14.51
CA VAL A 1166 -28.32 42.99 -15.03
C VAL A 1166 -29.27 43.32 -13.89
N THR A 1167 -29.64 44.58 -13.73
CA THR A 1167 -30.61 45.00 -12.72
C THR A 1167 -32.03 44.59 -13.11
N ASN A 1168 -32.76 43.96 -12.19
CA ASN A 1168 -34.15 43.55 -12.35
C ASN A 1168 -35.05 44.45 -11.51
N ASN A 1169 -35.71 45.43 -12.14
CA ASN A 1169 -36.41 46.48 -11.43
C ASN A 1169 -37.52 45.95 -10.51
N ASN A 1170 -38.26 44.96 -10.99
CA ASN A 1170 -39.47 44.48 -10.34
C ASN A 1170 -39.19 43.37 -9.29
N SER A 1171 -38.09 42.62 -9.42
CA SER A 1171 -37.69 41.61 -8.41
C SER A 1171 -36.72 42.12 -7.36
N HIS A 1172 -36.34 43.41 -7.39
CA HIS A 1172 -35.40 44.02 -6.44
C HIS A 1172 -34.05 43.29 -6.37
N SER A 1173 -33.57 42.80 -7.52
CA SER A 1173 -32.36 41.97 -7.60
C SER A 1173 -31.47 42.33 -8.79
N VAL A 1174 -30.24 41.83 -8.78
CA VAL A 1174 -29.29 41.88 -9.90
C VAL A 1174 -28.99 40.46 -10.33
N SER A 1175 -29.22 40.15 -11.60
CA SER A 1175 -28.80 38.87 -12.20
C SER A 1175 -27.35 38.93 -12.62
N VAL A 1176 -26.57 37.90 -12.26
CA VAL A 1176 -25.24 37.65 -12.81
C VAL A 1176 -25.40 36.67 -13.97
N VAL A 1177 -24.91 37.04 -15.15
CA VAL A 1177 -25.08 36.28 -16.38
C VAL A 1177 -23.70 35.90 -16.92
N ALA A 1178 -23.43 34.61 -17.14
CA ALA A 1178 -22.23 34.17 -17.85
C ALA A 1178 -22.41 34.40 -19.37
N LEU A 1179 -21.40 34.97 -20.02
CA LEU A 1179 -21.45 35.49 -21.41
C LEU A 1179 -20.65 34.68 -22.43
#